data_AF-A0AA39WP84-F1
#
_entry.id   AF-A0AA39WP84-F1
#
_cell.length_a   1.000
_cell.length_b   1.000
_cell.length_c   1.000
_cell.angle_alpha   90.00
_cell.angle_beta   90.00
_cell.angle_gamma   90.00
#
_symmetry.space_group_name_H-M   'P 1'
#
loop_
_entity.id
_entity.type
_entity.pdbx_description
1 polymer ?
#
loop_
_entity_poly.entity_id
_entity_poly.type
_entity_poly.pdbx_seq_one_letter_code
_entity_poly.pdbx_strand_id
1 'polypeptide(L)'
;MADFREYDGYFLGAGESRYAARGYYSDNDANPSTRHSRDRQAPSPPPTRRAGGDPSYARQAPSPPPRRPPRYYYEPENQPQEIVERPSTRQHPSPPPRRRPKESDGEQYPLPVRRRSVSPPSRTRERSSRVVASPPPPLNRISGSRDPNDAAEFARPLASRFSSQPPPPRPEHERSRSFGSPLIYISPPGEESRPYPVDDVKPFQPPAAPAHHKSRRVTLTGGELPAFDDDSVAIRPEDSRSQLTQSVGLTSKPSLSRSSTGTLGKKVYQYSQLQEGEFRLVELLPARMSTIKCKVHHASLRNPPRYTAVSYAWGDPGDTAMLSLENVEIPVALSLHGALAALRHPSRSLMIWIDALCIDQQNGAERTEQVHRMTDIYSNADTVAIWLGPEADDSDLATDILKRVASDDDPQALLSFLTKLSRRTLGTVVALFEREYWRRLWVVQEVFHAKDIMVYCGSSSLPWSDYKRASDAFVNNKAHISHFFPSHVPQSDRRAVATHFGFAQVLTYQGPASLPDLASITGLGDASLLEVMRACRRKLSTEPRDKVFGLLGVLPPAIRDEFPVDYNLPVKEVYTNVVDYLLHTTHRLDVICESIHFPVHTSSFGLPSWVPDWSHSPLTAAMGLAGRFSAAGTSRADARFVGRRRGNLDMAAIEVGRISVTGMSVGTACTLGDYLMAFLHWRALLLGRLREESLAAPGWEDTKFSRRAQSLFCRTLCLDQVPARWASGQRGSSNGWLAATYHVFASLMGDRLPELPLDRGLWSYVDADVGIKSEDRRGFLQGHFGSKMMGRCFCITEDGRMGMGSGSMTPGDVIVVPLGCSTPVILRPEGGRGEHRFVGDVYLDGYMYGRAMEEMGNKEKEVRRYVLH
;
A
#
# COMPACT_ATOMS: atom_id res chain seq x y z
N MET A 1 -55.64 10.88 3.72
CA MET A 1 -56.66 11.80 3.17
C MET A 1 -55.99 12.66 2.11
N ALA A 2 -56.77 13.32 1.25
CA ALA A 2 -56.29 14.05 0.08
C ALA A 2 -55.33 15.22 0.42
N ASP A 3 -54.52 15.76 -0.49
CA ASP A 3 -54.51 15.66 -1.97
C ASP A 3 -53.09 15.85 -2.56
N PHE A 4 -52.97 16.04 -3.89
CA PHE A 4 -51.82 16.43 -4.73
C PHE A 4 -50.94 15.33 -5.38
N ARG A 5 -51.42 14.89 -6.57
CA ARG A 5 -50.81 14.98 -7.93
C ARG A 5 -49.34 14.59 -8.22
N GLU A 6 -49.17 14.04 -9.42
CA GLU A 6 -47.89 13.68 -10.05
C GLU A 6 -47.03 14.88 -10.47
N TYR A 7 -45.73 14.62 -10.68
CA TYR A 7 -44.97 15.14 -11.83
C TYR A 7 -43.78 14.24 -12.14
N ASP A 8 -43.72 13.69 -13.35
CA ASP A 8 -42.50 13.07 -13.91
C ASP A 8 -41.55 14.16 -14.43
N GLY A 9 -40.24 13.92 -14.35
CA GLY A 9 -39.25 14.90 -14.83
C GLY A 9 -37.79 14.40 -14.79
N TYR A 10 -37.23 14.12 -15.96
CA TYR A 10 -35.80 13.90 -16.16
C TYR A 10 -34.97 15.14 -15.77
N PHE A 11 -33.71 14.96 -15.35
CA PHE A 11 -32.57 15.34 -16.20
C PHE A 11 -31.21 14.82 -15.71
N LEU A 12 -30.30 14.61 -16.67
CA LEU A 12 -28.86 14.44 -16.46
C LEU A 12 -28.20 15.81 -16.28
N GLY A 13 -27.12 15.91 -15.49
CA GLY A 13 -26.37 17.17 -15.35
C GLY A 13 -25.16 17.08 -14.43
N ALA A 14 -24.02 16.64 -14.95
CA ALA A 14 -22.74 16.84 -14.26
C ALA A 14 -22.30 18.30 -14.45
N GLY A 15 -22.03 19.01 -13.35
CA GLY A 15 -21.59 20.40 -13.38
C GLY A 15 -20.54 20.69 -12.31
N GLU A 16 -19.36 21.12 -12.74
CA GLU A 16 -18.36 21.69 -11.83
C GLU A 16 -18.86 23.02 -11.26
N SER A 17 -18.54 23.30 -9.99
CA SER A 17 -18.78 24.63 -9.41
C SER A 17 -17.62 25.09 -8.55
N ARG A 18 -16.78 25.95 -9.12
CA ARG A 18 -15.88 26.83 -8.36
C ARG A 18 -16.63 28.12 -8.05
N TYR A 19 -16.82 28.45 -6.78
CA TYR A 19 -17.15 29.82 -6.39
C TYR A 19 -16.26 30.35 -5.28
N ALA A 20 -15.77 31.58 -5.48
CA ALA A 20 -14.95 32.29 -4.52
C ALA A 20 -15.83 33.15 -3.60
N ALA A 21 -15.50 33.19 -2.31
CA ALA A 21 -16.19 34.06 -1.36
C ALA A 21 -15.84 35.54 -1.60
N ARG A 22 -16.83 36.34 -1.98
CA ARG A 22 -16.85 37.78 -1.70
C ARG A 22 -17.72 38.01 -0.47
N GLY A 23 -17.17 38.65 0.56
CA GLY A 23 -17.94 39.06 1.73
C GLY A 23 -18.76 40.32 1.45
N TYR A 24 -19.86 40.47 2.19
CA TYR A 24 -20.56 41.73 2.37
C TYR A 24 -20.76 41.98 3.87
N TYR A 25 -20.50 43.21 4.29
CA TYR A 25 -20.94 43.75 5.57
C TYR A 25 -22.36 44.29 5.42
N SER A 26 -23.18 44.14 6.47
CA SER A 26 -24.30 45.04 6.75
C SER A 26 -24.65 44.95 8.24
N ASP A 27 -24.56 46.06 8.95
CA ASP A 27 -24.94 46.20 10.35
C ASP A 27 -26.47 46.29 10.50
N ASN A 28 -27.03 45.75 11.60
CA ASN A 28 -27.66 46.56 12.65
C ASN A 28 -28.44 45.73 13.70
N ASP A 29 -28.44 46.28 14.92
CA ASP A 29 -29.49 46.27 15.95
C ASP A 29 -30.44 45.06 16.11
N ALA A 30 -30.32 44.37 17.25
CA ALA A 30 -31.25 44.59 18.38
C ALA A 30 -30.78 43.91 19.69
N ASN A 31 -30.97 44.58 20.82
CA ASN A 31 -30.84 44.06 22.19
C ASN A 31 -32.15 44.40 22.92
N PRO A 32 -32.65 43.57 23.85
CA PRO A 32 -32.66 44.08 25.23
C PRO A 32 -32.61 43.02 26.36
N SER A 33 -31.57 43.11 27.21
CA SER A 33 -31.64 42.98 28.69
C SER A 33 -31.94 41.58 29.30
N THR A 34 -31.43 41.19 30.48
CA THR A 34 -31.48 41.93 31.76
C THR A 34 -30.41 41.51 32.79
N ARG A 35 -29.94 42.53 33.53
CA ARG A 35 -29.42 42.58 34.92
C ARG A 35 -29.10 41.26 35.67
N HIS A 36 -27.88 41.18 36.21
CA HIS A 36 -27.62 41.55 37.62
C HIS A 36 -26.14 41.90 37.85
N SER A 37 -25.79 42.40 39.05
CA SER A 37 -24.54 43.16 39.28
C SER A 37 -24.03 43.08 40.73
N ARG A 38 -22.70 43.06 40.93
CA ARG A 38 -21.95 43.78 41.99
C ARG A 38 -20.42 43.52 41.92
N ASP A 39 -19.65 44.61 42.03
CA ASP A 39 -18.53 44.88 42.97
C ASP A 39 -17.57 43.73 43.40
N ARG A 40 -16.24 43.90 43.52
CA ARG A 40 -15.43 45.16 43.62
C ARG A 40 -13.90 44.96 43.43
N GLN A 41 -13.22 46.08 43.15
CA GLN A 41 -11.84 46.46 43.52
C GLN A 41 -10.59 45.74 42.97
N ALA A 42 -9.70 46.54 42.38
CA ALA A 42 -8.23 46.39 42.39
C ALA A 42 -7.61 47.37 43.43
N PRO A 43 -6.30 47.30 43.74
CA PRO A 43 -5.36 48.24 43.09
C PRO A 43 -3.95 47.67 42.80
N SER A 44 -3.03 48.50 42.28
CA SER A 44 -1.76 48.11 41.62
C SER A 44 -0.48 48.23 42.48
N PRO A 45 0.62 47.48 42.18
CA PRO A 45 1.88 47.46 42.96
C PRO A 45 3.07 48.27 42.36
N PRO A 46 4.13 48.63 43.15
CA PRO A 46 5.31 49.39 42.68
C PRO A 46 6.67 48.58 42.86
N PRO A 47 7.91 49.13 43.06
CA PRO A 47 8.98 48.88 42.08
C PRO A 47 10.46 48.59 42.54
N THR A 48 11.29 48.12 41.60
CA THR A 48 12.77 48.38 41.41
C THR A 48 13.81 48.17 42.53
N ARG A 49 14.93 47.50 42.18
CA ARG A 49 16.30 48.11 42.21
C ARG A 49 17.34 47.36 41.35
N ARG A 50 18.53 47.95 41.18
CA ARG A 50 19.68 47.50 40.36
C ARG A 50 20.98 47.43 41.20
N ALA A 51 21.95 46.70 40.67
CA ALA A 51 23.40 46.95 40.65
C ALA A 51 24.37 46.26 41.66
N GLY A 52 25.36 45.57 41.08
CA GLY A 52 26.79 45.66 41.47
C GLY A 52 27.36 44.58 42.40
N GLY A 53 28.48 43.95 41.99
CA GLY A 53 29.38 43.21 42.90
C GLY A 53 30.06 41.96 42.33
N ASP A 54 31.35 42.08 42.02
CA ASP A 54 32.37 41.01 41.84
C ASP A 54 33.70 41.66 42.27
N PRO A 55 34.59 41.01 43.10
CA PRO A 55 35.53 40.04 42.51
C PRO A 55 36.12 38.92 43.44
N SER A 56 36.54 37.82 42.79
CA SER A 56 37.83 37.09 42.99
C SER A 56 38.05 36.03 44.10
N TYR A 57 39.02 35.15 43.79
CA TYR A 57 39.64 34.04 44.57
C TYR A 57 38.77 32.78 44.81
N ALA A 58 39.28 31.53 44.70
CA ALA A 58 40.65 31.04 44.39
C ALA A 58 40.64 29.76 43.49
N ARG A 59 41.82 29.33 43.02
CA ARG A 59 42.01 28.12 42.18
C ARG A 59 42.44 26.91 43.02
N GLN A 60 42.00 25.69 42.65
CA GLN A 60 42.89 24.52 42.47
C GLN A 60 42.18 23.28 41.87
N ALA A 61 42.98 22.40 41.25
CA ALA A 61 42.68 21.08 40.66
C ALA A 61 44.01 20.26 40.68
N PRO A 62 44.10 18.97 40.28
CA PRO A 62 43.09 18.04 39.75
C PRO A 62 43.05 16.67 40.49
N SER A 63 42.33 15.67 39.94
CA SER A 63 42.24 14.30 40.47
C SER A 63 42.84 13.24 39.51
N PRO A 64 43.66 12.26 39.97
CA PRO A 64 44.28 11.23 39.13
C PRO A 64 43.66 9.81 39.41
N PRO A 65 44.29 8.62 39.14
CA PRO A 65 43.69 7.61 38.26
C PRO A 65 43.28 6.28 38.94
N PRO A 66 42.57 5.36 38.24
CA PRO A 66 42.04 4.10 38.80
C PRO A 66 43.08 2.97 38.96
N ARG A 67 42.73 1.93 39.74
CA ARG A 67 43.55 0.72 39.98
C ARG A 67 42.88 -0.60 39.53
N ARG A 68 43.73 -1.53 39.10
CA ARG A 68 43.60 -3.01 38.89
C ARG A 68 44.98 -3.62 39.29
N PRO A 69 45.33 -4.93 39.16
CA PRO A 69 44.58 -6.16 38.81
C PRO A 69 44.67 -7.18 40.00
N PRO A 70 45.01 -8.51 39.94
CA PRO A 70 45.46 -9.47 38.89
C PRO A 70 44.33 -10.37 38.32
N ARG A 71 44.38 -11.11 37.18
CA ARG A 71 45.39 -11.44 36.12
C ARG A 71 46.15 -12.77 36.22
N TYR A 72 45.82 -13.74 35.34
CA TYR A 72 46.67 -14.73 34.61
C TYR A 72 45.79 -15.28 33.45
N TYR A 73 46.10 -15.18 32.14
CA TYR A 73 47.21 -15.71 31.30
C TYR A 73 47.21 -17.23 31.06
N TYR A 74 46.76 -17.68 29.88
CA TYR A 74 47.65 -18.11 28.78
C TYR A 74 46.89 -18.28 27.45
N GLU A 75 47.59 -18.10 26.33
CA GLU A 75 47.23 -18.38 24.92
C GLU A 75 48.51 -18.96 24.27
N PRO A 76 48.46 -19.86 23.26
CA PRO A 76 48.37 -19.38 21.86
C PRO A 76 47.73 -20.37 20.83
N GLU A 77 47.57 -19.88 19.59
CA GLU A 77 47.72 -20.57 18.28
C GLU A 77 47.12 -21.99 18.09
N ASN A 78 46.16 -22.19 17.18
CA ASN A 78 46.38 -22.11 15.72
C ASN A 78 45.08 -22.05 14.88
N GLN A 79 45.21 -21.69 13.59
CA GLN A 79 44.17 -21.88 12.56
C GLN A 79 44.38 -23.23 11.80
N PRO A 80 43.82 -23.45 10.59
CA PRO A 80 42.61 -24.25 10.43
C PRO A 80 42.82 -25.49 9.54
N GLN A 81 41.70 -26.18 9.22
CA GLN A 81 41.41 -27.06 8.05
C GLN A 81 40.67 -28.35 8.49
N GLU A 82 39.87 -29.04 7.68
CA GLU A 82 38.96 -28.71 6.56
C GLU A 82 38.22 -30.03 6.16
N ILE A 83 37.46 -30.04 5.06
CA ILE A 83 37.32 -31.20 4.12
C ILE A 83 36.46 -32.44 4.52
N VAL A 84 35.28 -32.50 3.87
CA VAL A 84 34.75 -33.63 3.05
C VAL A 84 34.09 -34.89 3.70
N GLU A 85 32.75 -34.86 3.65
CA GLU A 85 31.80 -35.77 2.93
C GLU A 85 31.52 -37.27 3.26
N ARG A 86 30.22 -37.50 3.61
CA ARG A 86 29.24 -38.42 2.95
C ARG A 86 29.45 -39.97 3.04
N PRO A 87 28.83 -40.86 2.19
CA PRO A 87 27.56 -41.51 2.59
C PRO A 87 27.42 -43.02 2.23
N SER A 88 26.31 -43.66 2.65
CA SER A 88 25.65 -44.84 2.00
C SER A 88 24.46 -45.36 2.85
N THR A 89 23.40 -46.03 2.37
CA THR A 89 22.84 -46.33 1.02
C THR A 89 21.34 -46.72 1.12
N ARG A 90 20.66 -46.90 -0.05
CA ARG A 90 19.28 -47.39 -0.33
C ARG A 90 18.20 -46.31 -0.47
N GLN A 91 17.26 -46.37 -1.42
CA GLN A 91 17.14 -47.19 -2.65
C GLN A 91 16.18 -46.47 -3.66
N HIS A 92 16.36 -46.67 -4.97
CA HIS A 92 15.55 -46.04 -6.05
C HIS A 92 14.65 -47.06 -6.79
N PRO A 93 13.67 -46.56 -7.57
CA PRO A 93 13.48 -47.03 -8.95
C PRO A 93 13.53 -45.91 -10.02
N SER A 94 13.61 -46.32 -11.30
CA SER A 94 14.11 -45.58 -12.48
C SER A 94 13.10 -44.75 -13.28
N PRO A 95 13.58 -43.88 -14.20
CA PRO A 95 13.28 -44.02 -15.65
C PRO A 95 14.52 -44.21 -16.57
N PRO A 96 14.38 -44.42 -17.91
CA PRO A 96 15.41 -45.09 -18.73
C PRO A 96 16.03 -44.18 -19.87
N PRO A 97 16.67 -44.64 -20.98
CA PRO A 97 18.11 -44.36 -21.17
C PRO A 97 18.58 -43.83 -22.55
N ARG A 98 19.77 -43.20 -22.63
CA ARG A 98 20.55 -43.01 -23.88
C ARG A 98 22.07 -43.26 -23.69
N ARG A 99 22.84 -43.32 -24.79
CA ARG A 99 24.09 -44.09 -24.94
C ARG A 99 25.41 -43.31 -24.67
N ARG A 100 26.43 -44.06 -24.22
CA ARG A 100 27.91 -43.77 -24.17
C ARG A 100 28.57 -44.03 -25.55
N PRO A 101 29.92 -43.87 -25.80
CA PRO A 101 31.12 -43.78 -24.91
C PRO A 101 32.02 -42.54 -25.21
N LYS A 102 33.29 -42.33 -24.79
CA LYS A 102 34.46 -43.11 -24.26
C LYS A 102 35.20 -42.32 -23.15
N GLU A 103 35.74 -42.93 -22.06
CA GLU A 103 37.14 -43.45 -21.83
C GLU A 103 38.26 -42.38 -21.95
N SER A 104 39.24 -42.23 -21.04
CA SER A 104 39.47 -42.67 -19.63
C SER A 104 40.56 -41.73 -19.01
N ASP A 105 41.31 -41.89 -17.90
CA ASP A 105 41.60 -42.89 -16.83
C ASP A 105 42.22 -42.10 -15.60
N GLY A 106 42.89 -42.58 -14.54
CA GLY A 106 43.26 -43.91 -14.01
C GLY A 106 44.44 -43.84 -12.98
N GLU A 107 44.51 -44.78 -12.02
CA GLU A 107 45.64 -45.13 -11.11
C GLU A 107 46.15 -44.09 -10.04
N GLN A 108 46.65 -44.41 -8.82
CA GLN A 108 46.76 -45.67 -8.02
C GLN A 108 46.84 -45.39 -6.47
N TYR A 109 46.93 -46.45 -5.64
CA TYR A 109 46.85 -46.52 -4.14
C TYR A 109 48.27 -46.64 -3.46
N PRO A 110 48.51 -46.80 -2.10
CA PRO A 110 47.74 -47.54 -1.06
C PRO A 110 47.78 -47.10 0.44
N LEU A 111 47.12 -47.90 1.30
CA LEU A 111 47.10 -47.89 2.78
C LEU A 111 48.21 -48.81 3.40
N PRO A 112 48.36 -48.90 4.75
CA PRO A 112 47.94 -50.18 5.38
C PRO A 112 47.44 -50.19 6.86
N VAL A 113 46.26 -50.81 7.03
CA VAL A 113 45.85 -51.88 7.98
C VAL A 113 46.56 -52.06 9.36
N ARG A 114 45.78 -51.93 10.45
CA ARG A 114 45.91 -52.67 11.75
C ARG A 114 44.51 -52.96 12.37
N ARG A 115 44.38 -53.44 13.63
CA ARG A 115 43.22 -54.26 14.11
C ARG A 115 43.03 -54.39 15.66
N ARG A 116 41.78 -54.63 16.10
CA ARG A 116 41.29 -55.61 17.16
C ARG A 116 41.70 -55.42 18.66
N SER A 117 41.01 -55.96 19.70
CA SER A 117 39.64 -56.55 19.89
C SER A 117 39.34 -57.03 21.35
N VAL A 118 38.06 -57.36 21.66
CA VAL A 118 37.54 -58.27 22.73
C VAL A 118 37.28 -57.70 24.16
N SER A 119 36.20 -58.21 24.79
CA SER A 119 35.59 -57.89 26.12
C SER A 119 35.77 -59.06 27.14
N PRO A 120 35.16 -59.16 28.37
CA PRO A 120 34.18 -58.32 29.11
C PRO A 120 34.79 -57.85 30.49
N PRO A 121 34.34 -58.09 31.77
CA PRO A 121 33.06 -58.51 32.40
C PRO A 121 32.61 -57.85 33.75
N SER A 122 31.39 -58.24 34.18
CA SER A 122 30.87 -58.48 35.58
C SER A 122 30.71 -57.39 36.67
N ARG A 123 29.42 -57.06 36.92
CA ARG A 123 28.65 -57.06 38.21
C ARG A 123 28.95 -56.10 39.40
N THR A 124 27.90 -55.33 39.76
CA THR A 124 27.43 -54.92 41.14
C THR A 124 28.36 -54.05 42.01
N ARG A 125 27.93 -53.11 42.89
CA ARG A 125 26.64 -52.56 43.41
C ARG A 125 26.99 -51.22 44.12
N GLU A 126 26.15 -50.23 44.46
CA GLU A 126 24.72 -49.88 44.25
C GLU A 126 24.56 -48.34 44.51
N ARG A 127 23.34 -47.78 44.42
CA ARG A 127 22.85 -46.51 45.04
C ARG A 127 23.72 -45.23 45.00
N SER A 128 23.35 -44.30 44.12
CA SER A 128 22.86 -42.96 44.55
C SER A 128 21.96 -42.36 43.46
N SER A 129 20.90 -41.63 43.85
CA SER A 129 19.80 -41.24 42.95
C SER A 129 20.03 -39.89 42.26
N ARG A 130 20.14 -39.90 40.91
CA ARG A 130 19.90 -38.71 40.09
C ARG A 130 18.39 -38.50 39.91
N VAL A 131 17.91 -37.28 40.14
CA VAL A 131 16.58 -36.86 39.70
C VAL A 131 16.63 -36.57 38.19
N VAL A 132 15.64 -37.08 37.45
CA VAL A 132 15.45 -36.79 36.01
C VAL A 132 14.54 -35.57 35.86
N ALA A 133 14.91 -34.63 34.98
CA ALA A 133 14.14 -33.43 34.70
C ALA A 133 13.51 -33.47 33.30
N SER A 134 12.24 -33.88 33.20
CA SER A 134 11.29 -33.64 32.09
C SER A 134 9.98 -34.40 32.36
N PRO A 135 8.79 -33.93 31.94
CA PRO A 135 8.36 -32.56 31.59
C PRO A 135 7.30 -32.00 32.57
N PRO A 136 6.93 -30.71 32.50
CA PRO A 136 5.77 -30.19 33.24
C PRO A 136 4.42 -30.65 32.62
N PRO A 137 3.38 -30.94 33.45
CA PRO A 137 2.08 -31.44 32.99
C PRO A 137 1.02 -30.32 32.77
N PRO A 138 -0.11 -30.63 32.12
CA PRO A 138 -1.30 -29.77 32.07
C PRO A 138 -2.20 -29.92 33.33
N LEU A 139 -3.39 -29.29 33.29
CA LEU A 139 -4.47 -29.25 34.31
C LEU A 139 -4.30 -28.12 35.37
N ASN A 140 -5.36 -27.62 36.03
CA ASN A 140 -6.73 -28.14 36.09
C ASN A 140 -7.83 -27.05 36.19
N ARG A 141 -9.09 -27.43 35.94
CA ARG A 141 -10.27 -26.76 36.51
C ARG A 141 -10.40 -27.12 37.99
N ILE A 142 -11.02 -26.25 38.78
CA ILE A 142 -11.45 -26.57 40.15
C ILE A 142 -12.90 -27.05 40.12
N SER A 143 -13.17 -28.17 40.79
CA SER A 143 -14.52 -28.72 41.03
C SER A 143 -14.77 -28.82 42.53
N GLY A 144 -15.84 -28.19 43.03
CA GLY A 144 -16.35 -28.40 44.38
C GLY A 144 -17.45 -29.47 44.37
N SER A 145 -17.33 -30.48 45.22
CA SER A 145 -18.21 -31.66 45.25
C SER A 145 -19.45 -31.48 46.14
N ARG A 146 -20.61 -31.98 45.71
CA ARG A 146 -21.65 -32.56 46.58
C ARG A 146 -22.61 -33.45 45.77
N ASP A 147 -22.60 -34.74 46.13
CA ASP A 147 -23.59 -35.80 45.83
C ASP A 147 -24.37 -36.10 47.14
N PRO A 148 -25.37 -37.01 47.20
CA PRO A 148 -25.96 -37.86 46.14
C PRO A 148 -27.51 -37.82 46.05
N ASN A 149 -28.11 -38.41 44.99
CA ASN A 149 -28.96 -39.64 45.08
C ASN A 149 -29.71 -40.05 43.78
N ASP A 150 -29.88 -41.38 43.65
CA ASP A 150 -30.98 -42.18 43.05
C ASP A 150 -31.36 -42.20 41.55
N ALA A 151 -31.59 -43.45 41.10
CA ALA A 151 -32.41 -44.01 40.00
C ALA A 151 -32.38 -43.38 38.58
N ALA A 152 -32.06 -44.05 37.46
CA ALA A 152 -32.30 -45.41 36.93
C ALA A 152 -33.60 -45.58 36.08
N GLU A 153 -33.41 -45.96 34.80
CA GLU A 153 -34.36 -46.53 33.80
C GLU A 153 -35.66 -45.73 33.46
N PHE A 154 -36.18 -45.67 32.22
CA PHE A 154 -36.68 -46.78 31.39
C PHE A 154 -36.93 -46.41 29.90
N ALA A 155 -37.03 -47.46 29.06
CA ALA A 155 -37.84 -47.63 27.83
C ALA A 155 -37.83 -46.62 26.63
N ARG A 156 -37.44 -47.15 25.46
CA ARG A 156 -38.23 -47.11 24.19
C ARG A 156 -38.99 -48.46 24.05
N PRO A 157 -39.79 -48.76 22.99
CA PRO A 157 -40.60 -47.96 22.04
C PRO A 157 -42.08 -48.45 21.98
N LEU A 158 -42.92 -47.94 21.05
CA LEU A 158 -43.92 -48.72 20.28
C LEU A 158 -44.54 -47.91 19.11
N ALA A 159 -45.39 -48.53 18.26
CA ALA A 159 -45.77 -47.98 16.94
C ALA A 159 -47.15 -48.40 16.37
N SER A 160 -47.60 -47.69 15.31
CA SER A 160 -48.79 -47.94 14.44
C SER A 160 -50.17 -47.66 15.07
N ARG A 161 -51.26 -47.28 14.37
CA ARG A 161 -51.62 -47.12 12.92
C ARG A 161 -52.30 -45.72 12.74
N PHE A 162 -53.06 -45.28 11.71
CA PHE A 162 -53.68 -45.74 10.43
C PHE A 162 -53.71 -44.49 9.50
N SER A 163 -53.50 -44.54 8.17
CA SER A 163 -54.37 -44.98 7.04
C SER A 163 -55.59 -44.09 6.67
N SER A 164 -55.42 -43.15 5.74
CA SER A 164 -56.25 -43.02 4.50
C SER A 164 -55.76 -41.90 3.54
N GLN A 165 -55.74 -42.20 2.23
CA GLN A 165 -55.79 -41.22 1.12
C GLN A 165 -57.12 -41.46 0.35
N PRO A 166 -57.55 -40.56 -0.56
CA PRO A 166 -57.34 -40.83 -2.00
C PRO A 166 -57.03 -39.52 -2.82
N PRO A 167 -57.36 -39.30 -4.13
CA PRO A 167 -56.36 -38.90 -5.13
C PRO A 167 -56.66 -37.55 -5.88
N PRO A 168 -55.81 -37.10 -6.84
CA PRO A 168 -55.93 -35.80 -7.52
C PRO A 168 -56.60 -35.85 -8.92
N PRO A 169 -57.03 -34.70 -9.48
CA PRO A 169 -57.56 -34.60 -10.84
C PRO A 169 -56.56 -34.08 -11.92
N ARG A 170 -56.60 -34.74 -13.08
CA ARG A 170 -56.40 -34.27 -14.47
C ARG A 170 -57.71 -34.66 -15.22
N PRO A 171 -58.10 -34.17 -16.43
CA PRO A 171 -57.28 -33.89 -17.63
C PRO A 171 -57.74 -32.58 -18.35
N GLU A 172 -57.65 -32.31 -19.67
CA GLU A 172 -57.15 -33.02 -20.88
C GLU A 172 -56.73 -32.01 -21.99
N HIS A 173 -56.18 -32.52 -23.09
CA HIS A 173 -56.01 -31.82 -24.38
C HIS A 173 -57.31 -31.56 -25.15
N GLU A 174 -57.29 -30.51 -25.98
CA GLU A 174 -58.04 -30.49 -27.25
C GLU A 174 -57.22 -29.86 -28.40
N ARG A 175 -57.70 -29.96 -29.65
CA ARG A 175 -56.98 -29.57 -30.88
C ARG A 175 -57.87 -28.76 -31.82
N SER A 176 -57.39 -27.64 -32.36
CA SER A 176 -57.88 -27.12 -33.66
C SER A 176 -56.86 -26.16 -34.33
N ARG A 177 -57.13 -25.76 -35.57
CA ARG A 177 -56.14 -25.24 -36.53
C ARG A 177 -56.42 -23.77 -36.96
N SER A 178 -55.34 -23.07 -37.30
CA SER A 178 -55.15 -22.24 -38.52
C SER A 178 -55.72 -20.82 -38.69
N PHE A 179 -54.96 -20.05 -39.50
CA PHE A 179 -55.27 -18.81 -40.25
C PHE A 179 -55.49 -17.48 -39.50
N GLY A 180 -54.93 -16.39 -40.06
CA GLY A 180 -55.45 -15.02 -39.83
C GLY A 180 -54.42 -13.89 -39.64
N SER A 181 -53.87 -13.35 -40.73
CA SER A 181 -53.59 -11.90 -40.85
C SER A 181 -54.62 -11.34 -41.86
N PRO A 182 -55.06 -10.06 -41.79
CA PRO A 182 -54.25 -8.96 -42.33
C PRO A 182 -54.46 -7.57 -41.65
N LEU A 183 -53.97 -6.51 -42.32
CA LEU A 183 -53.98 -5.10 -41.90
C LEU A 183 -55.33 -4.36 -42.13
N ILE A 184 -55.45 -3.15 -41.54
CA ILE A 184 -55.98 -1.86 -42.08
C ILE A 184 -55.67 -0.81 -40.97
N TYR A 185 -54.97 0.33 -41.08
CA TYR A 185 -54.62 1.33 -42.12
C TYR A 185 -55.64 2.48 -42.30
N ILE A 186 -55.40 3.64 -41.66
CA ILE A 186 -56.03 4.95 -41.95
C ILE A 186 -54.98 6.09 -41.79
N SER A 187 -54.99 7.07 -42.70
CA SER A 187 -54.20 8.33 -42.77
C SER A 187 -54.80 9.22 -43.89
N PRO A 188 -54.37 10.47 -44.19
CA PRO A 188 -53.67 11.53 -43.43
C PRO A 188 -54.66 12.72 -43.18
N PRO A 189 -54.46 14.06 -43.42
CA PRO A 189 -53.43 14.89 -44.12
C PRO A 189 -52.26 15.35 -43.20
N GLY A 190 -51.24 16.16 -43.55
CA GLY A 190 -51.01 17.16 -44.64
C GLY A 190 -51.01 18.60 -44.04
N GLU A 191 -50.12 19.55 -44.34
CA GLU A 191 -49.00 19.71 -45.30
C GLU A 191 -47.91 20.69 -44.73
N GLU A 192 -46.75 20.83 -45.42
CA GLU A 192 -45.86 22.02 -45.60
C GLU A 192 -45.52 23.04 -44.46
N SER A 193 -44.35 23.72 -44.36
CA SER A 193 -43.14 23.84 -45.21
C SER A 193 -41.92 24.49 -44.48
N ARG A 194 -40.70 24.26 -45.03
CA ARG A 194 -39.42 25.06 -45.04
C ARG A 194 -38.72 25.55 -43.72
N PRO A 195 -37.35 25.55 -43.66
CA PRO A 195 -36.55 26.05 -42.52
C PRO A 195 -35.69 27.31 -42.81
N TYR A 196 -35.32 28.07 -41.75
CA TYR A 196 -34.19 29.05 -41.64
C TYR A 196 -34.07 29.52 -40.16
N PRO A 197 -32.96 30.15 -39.71
CA PRO A 197 -31.55 29.80 -39.87
C PRO A 197 -30.87 29.56 -38.49
N VAL A 198 -29.52 29.46 -38.44
CA VAL A 198 -28.72 29.41 -37.20
C VAL A 198 -27.70 30.56 -37.20
N ASP A 199 -27.60 31.29 -36.09
CA ASP A 199 -26.63 32.39 -35.90
C ASP A 199 -25.43 31.97 -35.02
N ASP A 200 -24.27 32.58 -35.28
CA ASP A 200 -22.98 32.28 -34.64
C ASP A 200 -22.83 32.81 -33.20
N VAL A 201 -22.19 32.00 -32.33
CA VAL A 201 -21.52 32.49 -31.10
C VAL A 201 -20.14 31.84 -30.97
N LYS A 202 -19.11 32.68 -30.78
CA LYS A 202 -17.69 32.28 -30.76
C LYS A 202 -17.26 31.63 -29.43
N PRO A 203 -16.29 30.69 -29.44
CA PRO A 203 -15.73 30.10 -28.22
C PRO A 203 -14.85 31.09 -27.44
N PHE A 204 -14.78 30.90 -26.12
CA PHE A 204 -14.12 31.78 -25.15
C PHE A 204 -12.74 31.23 -24.73
N GLN A 205 -11.72 32.09 -24.59
CA GLN A 205 -10.38 31.69 -24.14
C GLN A 205 -10.21 31.71 -22.61
N PRO A 206 -9.40 30.81 -22.02
CA PRO A 206 -9.12 30.80 -20.57
C PRO A 206 -8.11 31.88 -20.14
N PRO A 207 -8.17 32.37 -18.89
CA PRO A 207 -7.33 33.49 -18.41
C PRO A 207 -5.92 33.06 -17.94
N ALA A 208 -4.98 34.02 -18.01
CA ALA A 208 -3.59 33.85 -17.62
C ALA A 208 -3.28 34.15 -16.13
N ALA A 209 -2.11 33.70 -15.67
CA ALA A 209 -1.62 33.87 -14.30
C ALA A 209 -0.96 35.26 -14.03
N PRO A 210 -0.89 35.73 -12.77
CA PRO A 210 -0.35 37.05 -12.42
C PRO A 210 1.19 37.11 -12.41
N ALA A 211 1.75 38.30 -12.68
CA ALA A 211 3.18 38.53 -12.81
C ALA A 211 3.75 39.49 -11.73
N HIS A 212 5.02 39.29 -11.36
CA HIS A 212 5.77 40.22 -10.49
C HIS A 212 6.79 41.06 -11.29
N HIS A 213 6.80 42.35 -10.97
CA HIS A 213 7.70 43.46 -11.34
C HIS A 213 8.91 43.31 -12.31
N LYS A 214 8.85 44.19 -13.33
CA LYS A 214 9.89 45.17 -13.75
C LYS A 214 11.24 44.67 -14.30
N SER A 215 11.41 44.84 -15.63
CA SER A 215 12.30 45.92 -16.15
C SER A 215 12.13 46.20 -17.65
N ARG A 216 12.59 47.41 -18.03
CA ARG A 216 13.06 47.93 -19.35
C ARG A 216 13.19 46.90 -20.52
N ARG A 217 12.95 47.25 -21.80
CA ARG A 217 13.05 48.56 -22.49
C ARG A 217 12.46 48.53 -23.93
N VAL A 218 12.29 49.71 -24.53
CA VAL A 218 12.17 50.02 -25.98
C VAL A 218 10.94 49.51 -26.75
N THR A 219 10.21 50.46 -27.35
CA THR A 219 9.25 50.29 -28.45
C THR A 219 9.95 50.33 -29.81
N LEU A 220 9.50 49.49 -30.75
CA LEU A 220 9.58 49.76 -32.20
C LEU A 220 8.32 49.22 -32.90
N THR A 221 7.94 49.91 -33.99
CA THR A 221 6.89 49.58 -34.97
C THR A 221 7.34 48.46 -35.93
N GLY A 222 6.49 47.80 -36.73
CA GLY A 222 5.03 47.89 -36.93
C GLY A 222 4.64 47.56 -38.38
N GLY A 223 3.48 46.92 -38.60
CA GLY A 223 3.00 46.45 -39.92
C GLY A 223 3.66 45.14 -40.42
N GLU A 224 3.09 44.38 -41.36
CA GLU A 224 1.71 44.33 -41.88
C GLU A 224 1.44 42.97 -42.60
N LEU A 225 0.20 42.69 -43.01
CA LEU A 225 -0.27 41.43 -43.69
C LEU A 225 -0.37 41.67 -45.23
N PRO A 226 -1.03 40.85 -46.10
CA PRO A 226 -1.58 39.47 -46.03
C PRO A 226 -1.24 38.56 -47.27
N ALA A 227 -1.74 37.30 -47.27
CA ALA A 227 -2.27 36.47 -48.41
C ALA A 227 -2.21 34.96 -48.01
N PHE A 228 -3.24 34.09 -48.15
CA PHE A 228 -4.13 33.73 -49.30
C PHE A 228 -3.36 33.04 -50.44
N ASP A 229 -3.68 31.85 -50.97
CA ASP A 229 -4.77 30.86 -50.78
C ASP A 229 -4.15 29.43 -50.92
N ASP A 230 -4.53 28.36 -50.20
CA ASP A 230 -5.76 27.51 -50.20
C ASP A 230 -5.73 26.31 -51.20
N ASP A 231 -6.47 25.25 -50.87
CA ASP A 231 -6.74 23.99 -51.61
C ASP A 231 -5.57 23.02 -51.97
N SER A 232 -5.80 21.71 -52.22
CA SER A 232 -6.39 20.67 -51.34
C SER A 232 -6.13 19.24 -51.88
N VAL A 233 -6.57 18.23 -51.11
CA VAL A 233 -6.79 16.81 -51.45
C VAL A 233 -5.58 15.93 -51.83
N ALA A 234 -5.49 14.79 -51.14
CA ALA A 234 -4.46 13.77 -51.31
C ALA A 234 -4.80 12.69 -52.34
N ILE A 235 -3.79 11.92 -52.77
CA ILE A 235 -3.91 10.54 -53.29
C ILE A 235 -2.61 9.75 -52.95
N ARG A 236 -2.74 8.44 -52.74
CA ARG A 236 -1.69 7.41 -52.55
C ARG A 236 -1.83 6.35 -53.68
N PRO A 237 -0.99 5.30 -53.85
CA PRO A 237 0.20 4.85 -53.09
C PRO A 237 1.42 4.49 -53.99
N GLU A 238 2.42 3.77 -53.44
CA GLU A 238 3.25 2.74 -54.14
C GLU A 238 4.23 3.18 -55.26
N ASP A 239 5.37 2.52 -55.55
CA ASP A 239 6.12 1.44 -54.86
C ASP A 239 7.62 1.44 -55.31
N SER A 240 8.45 0.61 -54.66
CA SER A 240 9.63 -0.09 -55.21
C SER A 240 10.93 0.65 -55.62
N ARG A 241 11.96 0.35 -54.82
CA ARG A 241 13.32 -0.12 -55.24
C ARG A 241 14.31 0.79 -56.01
N SER A 242 15.34 1.22 -55.25
CA SER A 242 16.78 1.08 -55.52
C SER A 242 17.42 1.65 -56.81
N GLN A 243 18.48 2.45 -56.62
CA GLN A 243 19.85 2.03 -56.95
C GLN A 243 20.92 2.92 -56.27
N LEU A 244 22.20 2.53 -56.40
CA LEU A 244 23.38 3.17 -55.81
C LEU A 244 24.14 4.03 -56.85
N THR A 245 25.19 4.72 -56.40
CA THR A 245 26.13 5.58 -57.16
C THR A 245 25.60 7.01 -57.45
N GLN A 246 26.43 8.04 -57.58
CA GLN A 246 27.90 8.07 -57.59
C GLN A 246 28.49 9.32 -56.88
N SER A 247 29.78 9.28 -56.58
CA SER A 247 30.52 10.33 -55.86
C SER A 247 31.01 11.47 -56.74
N VAL A 248 30.98 12.69 -56.21
CA VAL A 248 31.97 13.73 -56.53
C VAL A 248 32.52 14.30 -55.22
N GLY A 249 33.83 14.29 -55.07
CA GLY A 249 34.53 15.00 -54.01
C GLY A 249 35.54 15.97 -54.62
N LEU A 250 35.68 17.16 -54.04
CA LEU A 250 36.76 18.08 -54.35
C LEU A 250 37.47 18.51 -53.07
N THR A 251 38.80 18.39 -53.08
CA THR A 251 39.68 18.62 -51.94
C THR A 251 40.37 19.97 -52.05
N SER A 252 40.40 20.75 -50.97
CA SER A 252 41.34 21.84 -50.79
C SER A 252 41.98 21.77 -49.39
N LYS A 253 43.29 22.06 -49.31
CA LYS A 253 44.07 22.04 -48.06
C LYS A 253 44.09 23.44 -47.40
N PRO A 254 44.36 23.53 -46.08
CA PRO A 254 43.99 24.71 -45.29
C PRO A 254 44.99 25.87 -45.39
N SER A 255 44.46 27.09 -45.33
CA SER A 255 45.20 28.32 -45.06
C SER A 255 45.17 28.65 -43.56
N LEU A 256 46.34 28.91 -42.96
CA LEU A 256 46.47 29.31 -41.55
C LEU A 256 46.11 30.80 -41.36
N SER A 257 45.05 31.09 -40.60
CA SER A 257 44.77 32.43 -40.06
C SER A 257 44.30 32.33 -38.60
N ARG A 258 45.04 32.96 -37.69
CA ARG A 258 44.92 32.77 -36.24
C ARG A 258 44.24 33.99 -35.58
N SER A 259 42.95 33.89 -35.27
CA SER A 259 42.22 34.79 -34.35
C SER A 259 40.88 34.12 -33.97
N SER A 260 40.68 33.41 -32.86
CA SER A 260 40.86 33.74 -31.43
C SER A 260 39.63 34.36 -30.72
N THR A 261 38.45 33.75 -30.88
CA THR A 261 37.33 33.83 -29.90
C THR A 261 36.69 32.44 -29.72
N GLY A 262 37.50 31.46 -29.30
CA GLY A 262 37.02 30.09 -29.07
C GLY A 262 36.15 30.00 -27.81
N THR A 263 34.85 29.77 -27.98
CA THR A 263 33.97 29.33 -26.90
C THR A 263 34.45 27.96 -26.42
N LEU A 264 35.01 27.88 -25.21
CA LEU A 264 35.39 26.58 -24.64
C LEU A 264 34.12 25.74 -24.42
N GLY A 265 34.00 24.64 -25.17
CA GLY A 265 32.98 23.63 -24.91
C GLY A 265 33.14 23.07 -23.50
N LYS A 266 32.03 22.86 -22.79
CA LYS A 266 32.05 22.17 -21.49
C LYS A 266 32.70 20.79 -21.68
N LYS A 267 33.77 20.52 -20.94
CA LYS A 267 34.34 19.16 -20.88
C LYS A 267 33.34 18.24 -20.20
N VAL A 268 32.82 17.26 -20.92
CA VAL A 268 32.05 16.16 -20.35
C VAL A 268 33.05 15.14 -19.80
N TYR A 269 32.82 14.65 -18.58
CA TYR A 269 33.61 13.54 -18.04
C TYR A 269 33.26 12.24 -18.80
N GLN A 270 34.28 11.46 -19.19
CA GLN A 270 34.11 10.22 -19.93
C GLN A 270 34.54 9.05 -19.03
N TYR A 271 33.61 8.13 -18.76
CA TYR A 271 33.90 6.95 -17.95
C TYR A 271 34.73 5.93 -18.73
N SER A 272 35.71 5.33 -18.06
CA SER A 272 36.35 4.10 -18.49
C SER A 272 35.36 2.93 -18.47
N GLN A 273 35.38 2.10 -19.51
CA GLN A 273 34.56 0.89 -19.59
C GLN A 273 34.96 -0.10 -18.50
N LEU A 274 33.97 -0.66 -17.80
CA LEU A 274 34.16 -1.70 -16.78
C LEU A 274 34.41 -3.08 -17.42
N GLN A 275 35.21 -3.90 -16.76
CA GLN A 275 35.32 -5.33 -17.09
C GLN A 275 34.21 -6.15 -16.41
N GLU A 276 34.06 -7.42 -16.81
CA GLU A 276 33.10 -8.34 -16.20
C GLU A 276 33.39 -8.50 -14.69
N GLY A 277 32.39 -8.20 -13.85
CA GLY A 277 32.56 -8.21 -12.40
C GLY A 277 33.37 -7.04 -11.79
N GLU A 278 33.76 -6.02 -12.57
CA GLU A 278 34.25 -4.74 -12.02
C GLU A 278 33.12 -3.75 -11.76
N PHE A 279 33.24 -2.94 -10.71
CA PHE A 279 32.39 -1.78 -10.44
C PHE A 279 33.25 -0.56 -10.08
N ARG A 280 32.69 0.65 -10.23
CA ARG A 280 33.39 1.89 -9.87
C ARG A 280 33.12 2.26 -8.41
N LEU A 281 34.14 2.78 -7.75
CA LEU A 281 34.06 3.49 -6.47
C LEU A 281 34.59 4.91 -6.64
N VAL A 282 34.16 5.81 -5.77
CA VAL A 282 34.64 7.20 -5.73
C VAL A 282 35.45 7.43 -4.46
N GLU A 283 36.65 7.99 -4.61
CA GLU A 283 37.44 8.51 -3.48
C GLU A 283 37.06 9.98 -3.26
N LEU A 284 36.23 10.22 -2.25
CA LEU A 284 35.88 11.56 -1.76
C LEU A 284 37.07 12.14 -0.98
N LEU A 285 37.71 13.19 -1.52
CA LEU A 285 38.93 13.77 -0.95
C LEU A 285 38.64 14.66 0.27
N PRO A 286 39.60 14.84 1.21
CA PRO A 286 39.37 15.56 2.46
C PRO A 286 38.99 17.04 2.26
N ALA A 287 38.32 17.64 3.26
CA ALA A 287 37.86 19.04 3.25
C ALA A 287 38.98 20.10 3.40
N ARG A 288 40.07 19.99 2.62
CA ARG A 288 41.18 20.97 2.58
C ARG A 288 40.83 22.26 1.80
N MET A 289 39.73 22.25 1.04
CA MET A 289 39.21 23.39 0.28
C MET A 289 37.68 23.33 0.26
N SER A 290 37.03 24.45 -0.05
CA SER A 290 35.57 24.55 -0.19
C SER A 290 35.03 23.52 -1.20
N THR A 291 35.51 23.57 -2.45
CA THR A 291 35.13 22.67 -3.56
C THR A 291 35.29 21.20 -3.18
N ILE A 292 34.26 20.40 -3.45
CA ILE A 292 34.33 18.95 -3.33
C ILE A 292 35.17 18.39 -4.48
N LYS A 293 36.12 17.49 -4.15
CA LYS A 293 36.97 16.81 -5.12
C LYS A 293 36.86 15.29 -4.95
N CYS A 294 36.79 14.60 -6.08
CA CYS A 294 36.58 13.17 -6.18
C CYS A 294 37.58 12.54 -7.17
N LYS A 295 37.98 11.29 -6.94
CA LYS A 295 38.62 10.43 -7.96
C LYS A 295 37.78 9.18 -8.22
N VAL A 296 37.89 8.57 -9.40
CA VAL A 296 37.23 7.31 -9.74
C VAL A 296 38.23 6.17 -9.61
N HIS A 297 37.79 5.03 -9.08
CA HIS A 297 38.59 3.81 -8.93
C HIS A 297 37.78 2.62 -9.45
N HIS A 298 38.39 1.73 -10.22
CA HIS A 298 37.81 0.43 -10.55
C HIS A 298 38.11 -0.56 -9.41
N ALA A 299 37.14 -1.40 -9.06
CA ALA A 299 37.26 -2.44 -8.05
C ALA A 299 36.58 -3.72 -8.50
N SER A 300 37.07 -4.89 -8.07
CA SER A 300 36.39 -6.16 -8.32
C SER A 300 35.27 -6.39 -7.30
N LEU A 301 34.08 -6.74 -7.78
CA LEU A 301 32.93 -7.09 -6.95
C LEU A 301 33.13 -8.41 -6.18
N ARG A 302 34.08 -9.26 -6.61
CA ARG A 302 34.43 -10.54 -5.94
C ARG A 302 35.35 -10.37 -4.73
N ASN A 303 36.12 -9.29 -4.67
CA ASN A 303 37.01 -8.95 -3.56
C ASN A 303 37.10 -7.42 -3.44
N PRO A 304 36.02 -6.75 -3.01
CA PRO A 304 35.96 -5.31 -2.97
C PRO A 304 36.85 -4.75 -1.84
N PRO A 305 37.41 -3.54 -2.00
CA PRO A 305 38.00 -2.81 -0.88
C PRO A 305 36.89 -2.38 0.10
N ARG A 306 37.26 -1.79 1.23
CA ARG A 306 36.28 -1.18 2.16
C ARG A 306 35.72 0.11 1.58
N TYR A 307 34.39 0.24 1.53
CA TYR A 307 33.68 1.45 1.11
C TYR A 307 32.36 1.63 1.87
N THR A 308 31.84 2.86 1.83
CA THR A 308 30.50 3.22 2.31
C THR A 308 29.57 3.39 1.09
N ALA A 309 28.46 2.65 1.01
CA ALA A 309 27.44 2.93 0.00
C ALA A 309 26.56 4.10 0.46
N VAL A 310 26.19 5.01 -0.44
CA VAL A 310 25.42 6.22 -0.10
C VAL A 310 24.00 6.13 -0.65
N SER A 311 23.03 6.17 0.26
CA SER A 311 21.59 6.12 -0.03
C SER A 311 20.99 7.51 0.17
N TYR A 312 20.40 8.11 -0.88
CA TYR A 312 19.93 9.50 -0.84
C TYR A 312 18.75 9.77 -1.78
N ALA A 313 17.95 10.81 -1.47
CA ALA A 313 16.96 11.33 -2.42
C ALA A 313 17.66 12.22 -3.46
N TRP A 314 17.48 11.94 -4.75
CA TRP A 314 18.18 12.66 -5.83
C TRP A 314 17.89 14.17 -5.85
N GLY A 315 16.66 14.58 -5.49
CA GLY A 315 16.22 15.99 -5.52
C GLY A 315 15.92 16.50 -6.93
N ASP A 316 15.78 17.82 -7.07
CA ASP A 316 15.57 18.46 -8.37
C ASP A 316 16.86 18.41 -9.23
N PRO A 317 16.83 17.88 -10.47
CA PRO A 317 18.00 17.81 -11.33
C PRO A 317 18.43 19.17 -11.93
N GLY A 318 17.61 20.22 -11.82
CA GLY A 318 17.95 21.59 -12.20
C GLY A 318 18.80 22.30 -11.13
N ASP A 319 18.49 22.09 -9.85
CA ASP A 319 19.23 22.66 -8.72
C ASP A 319 20.58 21.96 -8.56
N THR A 320 21.63 22.55 -9.17
CA THR A 320 22.95 21.93 -9.28
C THR A 320 24.07 22.73 -8.64
N ALA A 321 25.06 22.01 -8.11
CA ALA A 321 26.33 22.53 -7.61
C ALA A 321 27.50 21.85 -8.32
N MET A 322 28.64 22.52 -8.44
CA MET A 322 29.82 22.01 -9.17
C MET A 322 30.75 21.21 -8.25
N LEU A 323 31.13 20.00 -8.67
CA LEU A 323 32.23 19.24 -8.06
C LEU A 323 33.34 18.93 -9.07
N SER A 324 34.55 18.66 -8.59
CA SER A 324 35.71 18.32 -9.43
C SER A 324 35.95 16.80 -9.39
N LEU A 325 35.50 16.09 -10.41
CA LEU A 325 35.80 14.67 -10.63
C LEU A 325 37.06 14.56 -11.50
N GLU A 326 38.16 14.09 -10.93
CA GLU A 326 39.46 13.92 -11.63
C GLU A 326 39.99 15.19 -12.33
N ASN A 327 39.67 16.36 -11.78
CA ASN A 327 39.96 17.70 -12.32
C ASN A 327 39.10 18.09 -13.55
N VAL A 328 38.04 17.35 -13.86
CA VAL A 328 36.91 17.81 -14.67
C VAL A 328 35.84 18.36 -13.74
N GLU A 329 35.38 19.59 -13.97
CA GLU A 329 34.25 20.13 -13.22
C GLU A 329 32.92 19.65 -13.82
N ILE A 330 32.10 18.99 -13.00
CA ILE A 330 30.79 18.48 -13.38
C ILE A 330 29.70 19.05 -12.46
N PRO A 331 28.52 19.39 -13.00
CA PRO A 331 27.36 19.71 -12.18
C PRO A 331 26.77 18.43 -11.58
N VAL A 332 26.38 18.51 -10.31
CA VAL A 332 25.62 17.47 -9.58
C VAL A 332 24.42 18.09 -8.90
N ALA A 333 23.34 17.32 -8.68
CA ALA A 333 22.18 17.80 -7.94
C ALA A 333 22.58 18.26 -6.52
N LEU A 334 21.92 19.29 -6.00
CA LEU A 334 22.26 19.91 -4.72
C LEU A 334 22.15 18.91 -3.54
N SER A 335 21.23 17.94 -3.62
CA SER A 335 21.12 16.85 -2.64
C SER A 335 22.37 15.96 -2.61
N LEU A 336 22.90 15.59 -3.78
CA LEU A 336 24.14 14.83 -3.94
C LEU A 336 25.34 15.62 -3.40
N HIS A 337 25.45 16.91 -3.75
CA HIS A 337 26.50 17.77 -3.17
C HIS A 337 26.40 17.87 -1.64
N GLY A 338 25.18 17.93 -1.09
CA GLY A 338 24.92 17.91 0.35
C GLY A 338 25.37 16.60 1.02
N ALA A 339 25.01 15.44 0.44
CA ALA A 339 25.43 14.13 0.94
C ALA A 339 26.97 14.01 0.97
N LEU A 340 27.63 14.39 -0.12
CA LEU A 340 29.09 14.40 -0.21
C LEU A 340 29.71 15.38 0.80
N ALA A 341 29.11 16.55 1.03
CA ALA A 341 29.60 17.51 2.02
C ALA A 341 29.52 16.96 3.45
N ALA A 342 28.42 16.30 3.82
CA ALA A 342 28.24 15.69 5.15
C ALA A 342 29.17 14.50 5.40
N LEU A 343 29.47 13.71 4.36
CA LEU A 343 30.39 12.56 4.44
C LEU A 343 31.88 12.94 4.38
N ARG A 344 32.22 14.16 3.91
CA ARG A 344 33.61 14.57 3.67
C ARG A 344 34.35 14.90 4.97
N HIS A 345 35.21 13.97 5.40
CA HIS A 345 36.06 14.18 6.58
C HIS A 345 37.09 15.32 6.37
N PRO A 346 37.49 16.06 7.42
CA PRO A 346 38.51 17.11 7.30
C PRO A 346 39.88 16.63 6.81
N SER A 347 40.31 15.43 7.25
CA SER A 347 41.71 14.98 7.12
C SER A 347 41.95 13.69 6.31
N ARG A 348 40.93 12.84 6.07
CA ARG A 348 41.07 11.54 5.40
C ARG A 348 40.17 11.47 4.16
N SER A 349 40.62 10.79 3.11
CA SER A 349 39.73 10.40 2.01
C SER A 349 38.71 9.36 2.50
N LEU A 350 37.54 9.29 1.86
CA LEU A 350 36.55 8.22 2.07
C LEU A 350 36.28 7.53 0.74
N MET A 351 36.37 6.19 0.71
CA MET A 351 35.90 5.40 -0.42
C MET A 351 34.39 5.23 -0.30
N ILE A 352 33.66 5.67 -1.33
CA ILE A 352 32.20 5.58 -1.39
C ILE A 352 31.72 4.90 -2.67
N TRP A 353 30.54 4.29 -2.61
CA TRP A 353 29.74 3.98 -3.79
C TRP A 353 28.53 4.90 -3.82
N ILE A 354 28.23 5.48 -4.99
CA ILE A 354 27.07 6.36 -5.19
C ILE A 354 26.63 6.32 -6.67
N ASP A 355 25.36 5.98 -6.89
CA ASP A 355 24.78 5.69 -8.22
C ASP A 355 25.10 6.74 -9.30
N ALA A 356 24.95 8.03 -8.99
CA ALA A 356 25.14 9.14 -9.91
C ALA A 356 26.60 9.44 -10.31
N LEU A 357 27.60 8.84 -9.65
CA LEU A 357 29.04 9.00 -9.98
C LEU A 357 29.77 7.68 -10.23
N CYS A 358 29.19 6.54 -9.86
CA CYS A 358 29.76 5.21 -10.08
C CYS A 358 29.23 4.54 -11.35
N ILE A 359 28.01 4.91 -11.80
CA ILE A 359 27.36 4.40 -13.00
C ILE A 359 27.43 5.46 -14.10
N ASP A 360 27.73 5.05 -15.34
CA ASP A 360 27.50 5.89 -16.51
C ASP A 360 26.00 5.96 -16.82
N GLN A 361 25.35 6.99 -16.26
CA GLN A 361 23.92 7.25 -16.42
C GLN A 361 23.50 7.53 -17.88
N GLN A 362 24.44 7.75 -18.81
CA GLN A 362 24.16 7.89 -20.25
C GLN A 362 24.17 6.53 -20.98
N ASN A 363 24.78 5.51 -20.39
CA ASN A 363 24.87 4.16 -20.95
C ASN A 363 23.73 3.28 -20.40
N GLY A 364 22.65 3.15 -21.17
CA GLY A 364 21.49 2.34 -20.78
C GLY A 364 21.77 0.85 -20.57
N ALA A 365 22.79 0.29 -21.23
CA ALA A 365 23.22 -1.08 -21.01
C ALA A 365 23.94 -1.23 -19.66
N GLU A 366 24.91 -0.34 -19.37
CA GLU A 366 25.60 -0.33 -18.07
C GLU A 366 24.62 -0.06 -16.93
N ARG A 367 23.68 0.89 -17.07
CA ARG A 367 22.63 1.14 -16.06
C ARG A 367 21.83 -0.12 -15.75
N THR A 368 21.46 -0.89 -16.77
CA THR A 368 20.69 -2.13 -16.63
C THR A 368 21.52 -3.23 -15.96
N GLU A 369 22.80 -3.35 -16.29
CA GLU A 369 23.72 -4.27 -15.62
C GLU A 369 23.97 -3.89 -14.15
N GLN A 370 24.13 -2.61 -13.84
CA GLN A 370 24.36 -2.11 -12.49
C GLN A 370 23.15 -2.33 -11.58
N VAL A 371 21.91 -2.23 -12.09
CA VAL A 371 20.70 -2.59 -11.32
C VAL A 371 20.74 -4.05 -10.84
N HIS A 372 21.15 -5.01 -11.70
CA HIS A 372 21.32 -6.40 -11.28
C HIS A 372 22.36 -6.54 -10.16
N ARG A 373 23.43 -5.74 -10.20
CA ARG A 373 24.54 -5.73 -9.23
C ARG A 373 24.25 -4.94 -7.94
N MET A 374 23.16 -4.17 -7.86
CA MET A 374 22.87 -3.33 -6.68
C MET A 374 22.77 -4.12 -5.37
N THR A 375 22.25 -5.35 -5.40
CA THR A 375 22.24 -6.22 -4.21
C THR A 375 23.67 -6.46 -3.71
N ASP A 376 24.54 -6.98 -4.57
CA ASP A 376 25.93 -7.27 -4.19
C ASP A 376 26.68 -6.02 -3.74
N ILE A 377 26.41 -4.86 -4.34
CA ILE A 377 27.03 -3.58 -3.98
C ILE A 377 26.60 -3.09 -2.58
N TYR A 378 25.34 -3.21 -2.20
CA TYR A 378 24.91 -2.81 -0.85
C TYR A 378 25.25 -3.88 0.20
N SER A 379 25.17 -5.18 -0.15
CA SER A 379 25.58 -6.27 0.74
C SER A 379 27.08 -6.26 1.03
N ASN A 380 27.93 -5.87 0.07
CA ASN A 380 29.39 -5.83 0.26
C ASN A 380 29.90 -4.58 0.99
N ALA A 381 29.14 -3.47 1.04
CA ALA A 381 29.54 -2.25 1.75
C ALA A 381 29.82 -2.50 3.25
N ASP A 382 30.76 -1.76 3.85
CA ASP A 382 31.03 -1.83 5.30
C ASP A 382 29.87 -1.16 6.09
N THR A 383 29.41 -0.01 5.60
CA THR A 383 28.30 0.79 6.15
C THR A 383 27.49 1.37 4.98
N VAL A 384 26.18 1.51 5.14
CA VAL A 384 25.33 2.35 4.28
C VAL A 384 25.07 3.69 4.95
N ALA A 385 25.43 4.78 4.27
CA ALA A 385 25.17 6.14 4.70
C ALA A 385 23.85 6.65 4.12
N ILE A 386 22.84 6.81 4.97
CA ILE A 386 21.55 7.41 4.57
C ILE A 386 21.66 8.93 4.67
N TRP A 387 21.40 9.66 3.58
CA TRP A 387 21.27 11.12 3.58
C TRP A 387 19.80 11.54 3.50
N LEU A 388 19.28 12.12 4.59
CA LEU A 388 17.93 12.66 4.66
C LEU A 388 17.81 14.08 4.11
N GLY A 389 18.87 14.67 3.59
CA GLY A 389 18.90 16.08 3.14
C GLY A 389 19.47 17.06 4.18
N PRO A 390 19.51 18.35 3.85
CA PRO A 390 20.12 19.40 4.68
C PRO A 390 19.41 19.63 6.01
N GLU A 391 20.00 20.50 6.83
CA GLU A 391 19.42 20.98 8.08
C GLU A 391 18.21 21.87 7.78
N ALA A 392 17.04 21.49 8.27
CA ALA A 392 15.76 22.16 8.02
C ALA A 392 14.71 21.68 9.03
N ASP A 393 13.69 22.50 9.30
CA ASP A 393 12.54 22.16 10.16
C ASP A 393 12.92 21.70 11.58
N ASP A 394 13.94 22.37 12.16
CA ASP A 394 14.54 22.06 13.47
C ASP A 394 14.99 20.58 13.58
N SER A 395 15.60 20.05 12.51
CA SER A 395 16.01 18.63 12.39
C SER A 395 17.09 18.17 13.37
N ASP A 396 17.87 19.09 13.92
CA ASP A 396 18.80 18.87 15.03
C ASP A 396 18.04 18.47 16.30
N LEU A 397 17.03 19.28 16.67
CA LEU A 397 16.12 19.00 17.78
C LEU A 397 15.32 17.72 17.52
N ALA A 398 14.88 17.47 16.28
CA ALA A 398 14.25 16.19 15.91
C ALA A 398 15.18 15.00 16.19
N THR A 399 16.46 15.12 15.83
CA THR A 399 17.46 14.07 16.04
C THR A 399 17.74 13.84 17.53
N ASP A 400 17.75 14.89 18.36
CA ASP A 400 17.91 14.77 19.81
C ASP A 400 16.67 14.19 20.52
N ILE A 401 15.46 14.46 20.00
CA ILE A 401 14.24 13.76 20.45
C ILE A 401 14.33 12.27 20.11
N LEU A 402 14.76 11.90 18.89
CA LEU A 402 14.94 10.49 18.50
C LEU A 402 15.96 9.78 19.40
N LYS A 403 17.12 10.42 19.69
CA LYS A 403 18.10 9.92 20.68
C LYS A 403 17.44 9.66 22.02
N ARG A 404 16.69 10.63 22.56
CA ARG A 404 16.06 10.48 23.89
C ARG A 404 15.04 9.35 23.89
N VAL A 405 14.13 9.31 22.93
CA VAL A 405 13.09 8.27 22.82
C VAL A 405 13.72 6.88 22.65
N ALA A 406 14.78 6.74 21.84
CA ALA A 406 15.50 5.48 21.67
C ALA A 406 16.25 5.01 22.93
N SER A 407 16.56 5.92 23.86
CA SER A 407 17.32 5.64 25.10
C SER A 407 16.45 5.37 26.34
N ASP A 408 15.12 5.45 26.23
CA ASP A 408 14.20 5.42 27.36
C ASP A 408 13.52 4.05 27.51
N ASP A 409 14.22 3.10 28.14
CA ASP A 409 13.75 1.72 28.32
C ASP A 409 12.60 1.57 29.37
N ASP A 410 12.26 2.63 30.12
CA ASP A 410 11.10 2.66 31.02
C ASP A 410 9.85 3.21 30.29
N PRO A 411 8.79 2.40 30.09
CA PRO A 411 7.54 2.86 29.48
C PRO A 411 6.88 4.05 30.20
N GLN A 412 7.06 4.20 31.51
CA GLN A 412 6.45 5.29 32.28
C GLN A 412 7.23 6.60 32.12
N ALA A 413 8.56 6.59 32.24
CA ALA A 413 9.41 7.74 31.90
C ALA A 413 9.21 8.18 30.44
N LEU A 414 9.22 7.23 29.50
CA LEU A 414 8.97 7.46 28.08
C LEU A 414 7.61 8.11 27.83
N LEU A 415 6.52 7.56 28.40
CA LEU A 415 5.18 8.15 28.26
C LEU A 415 5.12 9.54 28.93
N SER A 416 5.76 9.72 30.08
CA SER A 416 5.85 11.02 30.77
C SER A 416 6.68 12.05 29.99
N PHE A 417 7.62 11.62 29.15
CA PHE A 417 8.36 12.48 28.23
C PHE A 417 7.50 12.84 27.01
N LEU A 418 6.96 11.85 26.30
CA LEU A 418 6.13 12.04 25.10
C LEU A 418 4.93 12.95 25.35
N THR A 419 4.27 12.83 26.51
CA THR A 419 3.11 13.64 26.90
C THR A 419 3.44 15.08 27.31
N LYS A 420 4.72 15.41 27.55
CA LYS A 420 5.21 16.76 27.85
C LYS A 420 5.77 17.50 26.63
N LEU A 421 5.93 16.82 25.49
CA LEU A 421 6.37 17.46 24.25
C LEU A 421 5.34 18.49 23.77
N SER A 422 5.80 19.63 23.26
CA SER A 422 4.90 20.58 22.62
C SER A 422 4.55 20.13 21.19
N ARG A 423 3.40 20.57 20.65
CA ARG A 423 3.02 20.31 19.24
C ARG A 423 4.11 20.77 18.26
N ARG A 424 4.83 21.85 18.56
CA ARG A 424 5.96 22.33 17.75
C ARG A 424 7.14 21.37 17.82
N THR A 425 7.51 20.95 19.04
CA THR A 425 8.62 20.02 19.31
C THR A 425 8.43 18.68 18.61
N LEU A 426 7.23 18.09 18.71
CA LEU A 426 6.91 16.84 18.00
C LEU A 426 6.78 17.04 16.48
N GLY A 427 6.50 18.28 16.03
CA GLY A 427 6.40 18.66 14.62
C GLY A 427 7.73 18.53 13.86
N THR A 428 8.86 18.71 14.55
CA THR A 428 10.21 18.54 13.98
C THR A 428 10.46 17.08 13.56
N VAL A 429 10.07 16.12 14.41
CA VAL A 429 10.15 14.68 14.13
C VAL A 429 9.17 14.28 13.03
N VAL A 430 7.97 14.88 13.00
CA VAL A 430 7.02 14.75 11.90
C VAL A 430 7.67 15.18 10.58
N ALA A 431 8.19 16.41 10.48
CA ALA A 431 8.86 16.91 9.27
C ALA A 431 10.03 16.01 8.83
N LEU A 432 10.86 15.56 9.77
CA LEU A 432 11.96 14.62 9.51
C LEU A 432 11.49 13.25 8.97
N PHE A 433 10.31 12.78 9.37
CA PHE A 433 9.71 11.52 8.90
C PHE A 433 8.92 11.68 7.59
N GLU A 434 8.51 12.89 7.20
CA GLU A 434 7.84 13.17 5.91
C GLU A 434 8.81 13.45 4.76
N ARG A 435 10.12 13.55 5.03
CA ARG A 435 11.16 13.80 4.00
C ARG A 435 11.13 12.78 2.86
N GLU A 436 11.36 13.25 1.64
CA GLU A 436 11.21 12.51 0.37
C GLU A 436 11.90 11.14 0.37
N TYR A 437 13.09 11.06 0.99
CA TYR A 437 13.87 9.83 1.14
C TYR A 437 13.01 8.62 1.54
N TRP A 438 12.18 8.75 2.57
CA TRP A 438 11.35 7.65 3.09
C TRP A 438 10.30 7.14 2.11
N ARG A 439 10.00 7.91 1.06
CA ARG A 439 8.97 7.58 0.06
C ARG A 439 9.52 6.81 -1.13
N ARG A 440 10.84 6.82 -1.38
CA ARG A 440 11.49 6.08 -2.49
C ARG A 440 11.28 4.57 -2.38
N LEU A 441 11.20 3.88 -3.51
CA LEU A 441 11.17 2.41 -3.59
C LEU A 441 12.55 1.82 -3.36
N TRP A 442 13.55 2.30 -4.10
CA TRP A 442 14.94 1.79 -4.08
C TRP A 442 15.52 1.68 -2.66
N VAL A 443 15.24 2.64 -1.78
CA VAL A 443 15.76 2.66 -0.40
C VAL A 443 15.33 1.44 0.45
N VAL A 444 14.34 0.68 0.00
CA VAL A 444 13.96 -0.61 0.59
C VAL A 444 15.08 -1.65 0.42
N GLN A 445 15.60 -1.80 -0.80
CA GLN A 445 16.75 -2.68 -1.10
C GLN A 445 18.03 -2.18 -0.43
N GLU A 446 18.25 -0.86 -0.47
CA GLU A 446 19.44 -0.19 0.08
C GLU A 446 19.56 -0.39 1.61
N VAL A 447 18.42 -0.38 2.33
CA VAL A 447 18.36 -0.64 3.78
C VAL A 447 18.35 -2.13 4.11
N PHE A 448 17.71 -2.97 3.29
CA PHE A 448 17.60 -4.41 3.55
C PHE A 448 18.95 -5.15 3.50
N HIS A 449 19.87 -4.71 2.62
CA HIS A 449 21.18 -5.36 2.44
C HIS A 449 22.30 -4.82 3.31
N ALA A 450 22.06 -3.74 4.06
CA ALA A 450 23.10 -3.06 4.81
C ALA A 450 23.60 -3.88 6.02
N LYS A 451 24.92 -4.03 6.16
CA LYS A 451 25.53 -4.62 7.37
C LYS A 451 25.44 -3.69 8.59
N ASP A 452 25.62 -2.39 8.33
CA ASP A 452 25.58 -1.28 9.27
C ASP A 452 24.98 -0.05 8.57
N ILE A 453 24.30 0.82 9.32
CA ILE A 453 23.64 2.01 8.77
C ILE A 453 23.82 3.21 9.70
N MET A 454 24.41 4.27 9.15
CA MET A 454 24.46 5.61 9.75
C MET A 454 23.54 6.56 9.00
N VAL A 455 22.68 7.28 9.73
CA VAL A 455 21.72 8.23 9.16
C VAL A 455 22.22 9.65 9.37
N TYR A 456 22.29 10.43 8.31
CA TYR A 456 22.81 11.80 8.27
C TYR A 456 21.69 12.79 7.88
N CYS A 457 21.66 13.93 8.56
CA CYS A 457 20.71 15.02 8.33
C CYS A 457 21.38 16.36 8.66
N GLY A 458 21.67 17.17 7.65
CA GLY A 458 22.45 18.41 7.84
C GLY A 458 23.81 18.15 8.46
N SER A 459 24.10 18.79 9.60
CA SER A 459 25.32 18.56 10.40
C SER A 459 25.25 17.33 11.32
N SER A 460 24.05 16.76 11.54
CA SER A 460 23.81 15.69 12.50
C SER A 460 23.91 14.29 11.90
N SER A 461 24.35 13.32 12.71
CA SER A 461 24.34 11.89 12.37
C SER A 461 23.90 11.03 13.57
N LEU A 462 23.17 9.93 13.30
CA LEU A 462 22.66 9.01 14.31
C LEU A 462 22.54 7.58 13.74
N PRO A 463 22.86 6.50 14.50
CA PRO A 463 22.72 5.13 14.02
C PRO A 463 21.27 4.75 13.73
N TRP A 464 21.09 3.82 12.79
CA TRP A 464 19.77 3.30 12.40
C TRP A 464 19.01 2.60 13.53
N SER A 465 19.72 2.00 14.49
CA SER A 465 19.14 1.40 15.71
C SER A 465 18.24 2.38 16.46
N ASP A 466 18.57 3.67 16.43
CA ASP A 466 17.91 4.68 17.26
C ASP A 466 16.72 5.27 16.52
N TYR A 467 16.84 5.43 15.19
CA TYR A 467 15.69 5.66 14.30
C TYR A 467 14.64 4.54 14.41
N LYS A 468 15.08 3.26 14.42
CA LYS A 468 14.19 2.11 14.63
C LYS A 468 13.52 2.15 16.00
N ARG A 469 14.30 2.14 17.09
CA ARG A 469 13.76 2.16 18.47
C ARG A 469 12.79 3.31 18.72
N ALA A 470 13.11 4.52 18.24
CA ALA A 470 12.22 5.67 18.39
C ALA A 470 10.93 5.54 17.55
N SER A 471 11.03 5.02 16.32
CA SER A 471 9.87 4.72 15.48
C SER A 471 8.96 3.68 16.13
N ASP A 472 9.52 2.60 16.67
CA ASP A 472 8.77 1.52 17.35
C ASP A 472 8.11 2.04 18.64
N ALA A 473 8.81 2.91 19.39
CA ALA A 473 8.24 3.60 20.55
C ALA A 473 7.03 4.49 20.18
N PHE A 474 7.06 5.21 19.05
CA PHE A 474 5.90 5.97 18.58
C PHE A 474 4.73 5.06 18.13
N VAL A 475 5.03 3.94 17.46
CA VAL A 475 4.03 2.93 17.07
C VAL A 475 3.33 2.33 18.29
N ASN A 476 4.09 1.93 19.31
CA ASN A 476 3.56 1.35 20.55
C ASN A 476 2.73 2.38 21.35
N ASN A 477 3.10 3.67 21.32
CA ASN A 477 2.39 4.74 22.03
C ASN A 477 1.30 5.46 21.20
N LYS A 478 0.95 4.94 20.01
CA LYS A 478 0.04 5.59 19.05
C LYS A 478 -1.27 6.12 19.66
N ALA A 479 -1.88 5.36 20.57
CA ALA A 479 -3.14 5.75 21.22
C ALA A 479 -2.96 7.02 22.08
N HIS A 480 -1.89 7.08 22.89
CA HIS A 480 -1.55 8.26 23.69
C HIS A 480 -1.19 9.44 22.78
N ILE A 481 -0.36 9.24 21.75
CA ILE A 481 0.00 10.32 20.82
C ILE A 481 -1.26 10.87 20.14
N SER A 482 -2.23 10.02 19.77
CA SER A 482 -3.51 10.45 19.17
C SER A 482 -4.38 11.25 20.14
N HIS A 483 -4.31 10.97 21.45
CA HIS A 483 -5.06 11.66 22.50
C HIS A 483 -4.46 13.03 22.83
N PHE A 484 -3.14 13.11 23.05
CA PHE A 484 -2.46 14.37 23.42
C PHE A 484 -2.15 15.28 22.21
N PHE A 485 -2.01 14.72 21.00
CA PHE A 485 -1.71 15.45 19.77
C PHE A 485 -2.78 15.23 18.68
N PRO A 486 -4.05 15.63 18.92
CA PRO A 486 -5.15 15.39 18.00
C PRO A 486 -4.95 16.09 16.65
N SER A 487 -5.48 15.46 15.60
CA SER A 487 -5.30 15.85 14.19
C SER A 487 -5.98 17.16 13.78
N HIS A 488 -6.88 17.72 14.60
CA HIS A 488 -7.44 19.05 14.35
C HIS A 488 -6.40 20.11 14.65
N VAL A 489 -5.88 20.75 13.60
CA VAL A 489 -4.95 21.87 13.66
C VAL A 489 -5.76 23.18 13.65
N PRO A 490 -5.62 24.08 14.64
CA PRO A 490 -6.19 25.42 14.58
C PRO A 490 -5.67 26.19 13.37
N GLN A 491 -6.49 27.07 12.81
CA GLN A 491 -6.22 27.70 11.49
C GLN A 491 -4.94 28.57 11.46
N SER A 492 -4.41 28.94 12.63
CA SER A 492 -3.14 29.65 12.85
C SER A 492 -1.89 28.82 12.53
N ASP A 493 -1.90 27.51 12.81
CA ASP A 493 -0.68 26.70 12.93
C ASP A 493 -0.25 26.07 11.59
N ARG A 494 -0.99 26.38 10.51
CA ARG A 494 -0.85 25.81 9.16
C ARG A 494 0.50 26.04 8.45
N ARG A 495 1.45 26.74 9.07
CA ARG A 495 2.83 26.88 8.56
C ARG A 495 3.77 25.73 8.96
N ALA A 496 3.38 24.85 9.88
CA ALA A 496 4.28 23.84 10.48
C ALA A 496 3.94 22.38 10.13
N VAL A 497 2.87 22.11 9.37
CA VAL A 497 2.51 20.76 8.90
C VAL A 497 2.00 20.87 7.47
N ALA A 498 2.74 20.30 6.51
CA ALA A 498 2.42 20.39 5.08
C ALA A 498 1.35 19.36 4.63
N THR A 499 1.03 18.37 5.46
CA THR A 499 0.21 17.22 5.08
C THR A 499 -1.17 17.20 5.71
N HIS A 500 -2.05 16.37 5.15
CA HIS A 500 -3.45 16.20 5.58
C HIS A 500 -3.59 15.18 6.73
N PHE A 501 -2.50 14.84 7.42
CA PHE A 501 -2.43 13.72 8.37
C PHE A 501 -2.15 14.19 9.80
N GLY A 502 -2.62 13.41 10.78
CA GLY A 502 -2.33 13.67 12.20
C GLY A 502 -0.92 13.24 12.60
N PHE A 503 -0.38 13.85 13.66
CA PHE A 503 0.95 13.53 14.22
C PHE A 503 1.15 12.02 14.44
N ALA A 504 0.20 11.38 15.11
CA ALA A 504 0.21 9.93 15.35
C ALA A 504 0.11 9.07 14.07
N GLN A 505 -0.37 9.62 12.96
CA GLN A 505 -0.43 8.92 11.67
C GLN A 505 0.90 9.02 10.92
N VAL A 506 1.55 10.18 10.94
CA VAL A 506 2.91 10.34 10.38
C VAL A 506 3.89 9.44 11.13
N LEU A 507 3.95 9.56 12.45
CA LEU A 507 4.91 8.84 13.30
C LEU A 507 4.70 7.32 13.35
N THR A 508 3.63 6.78 12.75
CA THR A 508 3.37 5.33 12.71
C THR A 508 3.28 4.72 11.32
N TYR A 509 3.40 5.52 10.25
CA TYR A 509 3.35 5.04 8.86
C TYR A 509 4.35 5.72 7.90
N GLN A 510 5.04 6.78 8.33
CA GLN A 510 6.13 7.45 7.60
C GLN A 510 7.47 7.22 8.32
N GLY A 511 8.56 7.86 7.87
CA GLY A 511 9.89 7.64 8.45
C GLY A 511 10.33 6.17 8.39
N PRO A 512 11.04 5.66 9.42
CA PRO A 512 11.45 4.25 9.51
C PRO A 512 10.29 3.25 9.49
N ALA A 513 9.13 3.58 10.05
CA ALA A 513 7.92 2.74 10.01
C ALA A 513 7.35 2.53 8.59
N SER A 514 7.77 3.34 7.61
CA SER A 514 7.41 3.13 6.21
C SER A 514 8.20 2.01 5.53
N LEU A 515 9.30 1.51 6.12
CA LEU A 515 10.10 0.42 5.58
C LEU A 515 9.60 -0.91 6.17
N PRO A 516 9.10 -1.84 5.34
CA PRO A 516 8.53 -3.08 5.83
C PRO A 516 9.58 -4.01 6.45
N ASP A 517 9.14 -4.84 7.40
CA ASP A 517 9.95 -5.94 7.92
C ASP A 517 10.00 -7.08 6.89
N LEU A 518 10.90 -6.96 5.92
CA LEU A 518 11.05 -7.95 4.86
C LEU A 518 11.59 -9.29 5.37
N ALA A 519 12.28 -9.32 6.51
CA ALA A 519 12.87 -10.55 7.05
C ALA A 519 11.81 -11.60 7.43
N SER A 520 10.63 -11.17 7.90
CA SER A 520 9.50 -12.07 8.13
C SER A 520 8.72 -12.45 6.87
N ILE A 521 8.80 -11.64 5.81
CA ILE A 521 8.06 -11.83 4.54
C ILE A 521 8.84 -12.73 3.55
N THR A 522 10.16 -12.60 3.46
CA THR A 522 10.99 -13.36 2.51
C THR A 522 11.07 -14.85 2.82
N GLY A 523 10.69 -15.27 4.03
CA GLY A 523 10.59 -16.67 4.43
C GLY A 523 9.38 -17.44 3.84
N LEU A 524 8.49 -16.76 3.09
CA LEU A 524 7.23 -17.34 2.57
C LEU A 524 7.38 -18.14 1.26
N GLY A 525 8.60 -18.34 0.74
CA GLY A 525 8.83 -18.97 -0.56
C GLY A 525 8.23 -18.13 -1.70
N ASP A 526 7.66 -18.78 -2.73
CA ASP A 526 7.12 -18.10 -3.92
C ASP A 526 6.05 -17.04 -3.62
N ALA A 527 5.33 -17.20 -2.51
CA ALA A 527 4.34 -16.22 -2.05
C ALA A 527 4.97 -14.89 -1.60
N SER A 528 6.29 -14.84 -1.33
CA SER A 528 6.95 -13.62 -0.88
C SER A 528 6.90 -12.51 -1.93
N LEU A 529 6.86 -12.82 -3.24
CA LEU A 529 6.75 -11.81 -4.29
C LEU A 529 5.52 -10.92 -4.10
N LEU A 530 4.34 -11.52 -3.93
CA LEU A 530 3.09 -10.78 -3.77
C LEU A 530 3.08 -9.98 -2.45
N GLU A 531 3.57 -10.55 -1.36
CA GLU A 531 3.60 -9.87 -0.05
C GLU A 531 4.64 -8.74 0.02
N VAL A 532 5.82 -8.89 -0.61
CA VAL A 532 6.80 -7.79 -0.74
C VAL A 532 6.23 -6.66 -1.61
N MET A 533 5.56 -6.99 -2.73
CA MET A 533 4.90 -5.98 -3.58
C MET A 533 3.74 -5.29 -2.87
N ARG A 534 2.96 -6.00 -2.03
CA ARG A 534 1.91 -5.44 -1.16
C ARG A 534 2.51 -4.47 -0.14
N ALA A 535 3.54 -4.91 0.59
CA ALA A 535 4.23 -4.12 1.60
C ALA A 535 4.87 -2.85 1.00
N CYS A 536 5.41 -2.94 -0.21
CA CYS A 536 6.06 -1.82 -0.91
C CYS A 536 5.14 -0.99 -1.82
N ARG A 537 3.86 -1.34 -1.99
CA ARG A 537 2.94 -0.71 -2.98
C ARG A 537 2.89 0.82 -2.92
N ARG A 538 3.00 1.39 -1.72
CA ARG A 538 2.97 2.85 -1.44
C ARG A 538 4.29 3.58 -1.69
N LYS A 539 5.40 2.86 -1.91
CA LYS A 539 6.69 3.45 -2.26
C LYS A 539 6.69 3.94 -3.71
N LEU A 540 7.45 4.98 -3.97
CA LEU A 540 7.49 5.73 -5.23
C LEU A 540 8.71 5.33 -6.07
N SER A 541 8.48 5.16 -7.36
CA SER A 541 9.49 5.10 -8.42
C SER A 541 9.05 5.99 -9.57
N THR A 542 10.00 6.59 -10.29
CA THR A 542 9.71 7.42 -11.46
C THR A 542 9.44 6.56 -12.70
N GLU A 543 10.18 5.47 -12.83
CA GLU A 543 9.97 4.43 -13.83
C GLU A 543 8.96 3.39 -13.29
N PRO A 544 7.87 3.08 -14.03
CA PRO A 544 6.89 2.07 -13.64
C PRO A 544 7.48 0.68 -13.37
N ARG A 545 8.41 0.20 -14.22
CA ARG A 545 8.98 -1.16 -14.10
C ARG A 545 9.78 -1.39 -12.83
N ASP A 546 10.34 -0.33 -12.25
CA ASP A 546 11.03 -0.39 -10.95
C ASP A 546 10.14 -0.97 -9.85
N LYS A 547 8.81 -0.85 -9.96
CA LYS A 547 7.83 -1.50 -9.04
C LYS A 547 7.98 -3.03 -8.97
N VAL A 548 8.63 -3.64 -9.95
CA VAL A 548 9.13 -5.02 -9.92
C VAL A 548 10.64 -4.99 -9.73
N PHE A 549 11.39 -4.32 -10.62
CA PHE A 549 12.86 -4.42 -10.69
C PHE A 549 13.59 -3.95 -9.41
N GLY A 550 13.12 -2.87 -8.78
CA GLY A 550 13.65 -2.38 -7.50
C GLY A 550 13.21 -3.17 -6.26
N LEU A 551 12.47 -4.27 -6.44
CA LEU A 551 12.15 -5.25 -5.40
C LEU A 551 12.83 -6.60 -5.63
N LEU A 552 13.33 -6.87 -6.84
CA LEU A 552 14.06 -8.11 -7.14
C LEU A 552 15.26 -8.33 -6.23
N GLY A 553 15.92 -7.25 -5.83
CA GLY A 553 17.06 -7.33 -4.93
C GLY A 553 16.74 -7.87 -3.54
N VAL A 554 15.50 -7.73 -3.04
CA VAL A 554 15.08 -8.21 -1.70
C VAL A 554 14.35 -9.56 -1.75
N LEU A 555 14.21 -10.16 -2.92
CA LEU A 555 13.51 -11.44 -3.10
C LEU A 555 14.49 -12.63 -3.11
N PRO A 556 14.03 -13.86 -2.80
CA PRO A 556 14.85 -15.06 -2.93
C PRO A 556 15.41 -15.20 -4.37
N PRO A 557 16.65 -15.69 -4.56
CA PRO A 557 17.26 -15.80 -5.89
C PRO A 557 16.41 -16.56 -6.91
N ALA A 558 15.72 -17.63 -6.49
CA ALA A 558 14.82 -18.41 -7.35
C ALA A 558 13.64 -17.60 -7.92
N ILE A 559 13.21 -16.53 -7.24
CA ILE A 559 12.21 -15.58 -7.78
C ILE A 559 12.92 -14.52 -8.63
N ARG A 560 14.03 -13.97 -8.12
CA ARG A 560 14.81 -12.90 -8.77
C ARG A 560 15.21 -13.27 -10.20
N ASP A 561 15.69 -14.50 -10.38
CA ASP A 561 16.31 -14.95 -11.63
C ASP A 561 15.27 -15.26 -12.74
N GLU A 562 13.98 -15.36 -12.40
CA GLU A 562 12.84 -15.46 -13.33
C GLU A 562 12.39 -14.09 -13.89
N PHE A 563 12.86 -12.98 -13.31
CA PHE A 563 12.56 -11.62 -13.74
C PHE A 563 13.84 -10.84 -14.13
N PRO A 564 14.51 -11.19 -15.23
CA PRO A 564 15.66 -10.42 -15.71
C PRO A 564 15.27 -8.96 -15.97
N VAL A 565 16.12 -8.02 -15.54
CA VAL A 565 15.83 -6.58 -15.66
C VAL A 565 16.04 -6.16 -17.11
N ASP A 566 14.94 -5.99 -17.84
CA ASP A 566 14.93 -5.39 -19.18
C ASP A 566 13.96 -4.21 -19.23
N TYR A 567 14.53 -3.01 -19.39
CA TYR A 567 13.78 -1.77 -19.55
C TYR A 567 13.15 -1.60 -20.95
N ASN A 568 13.48 -2.46 -21.93
CA ASN A 568 12.87 -2.45 -23.26
C ASN A 568 11.48 -3.12 -23.28
N LEU A 569 11.22 -4.08 -22.38
CA LEU A 569 9.90 -4.73 -22.25
C LEU A 569 8.79 -3.70 -21.97
N PRO A 570 7.59 -3.84 -22.54
CA PRO A 570 6.44 -3.01 -22.16
C PRO A 570 6.06 -3.19 -20.68
N VAL A 571 5.62 -2.12 -20.02
CA VAL A 571 5.12 -2.18 -18.62
C VAL A 571 4.03 -3.25 -18.46
N LYS A 572 3.13 -3.36 -19.45
CA LYS A 572 2.11 -4.42 -19.52
C LYS A 572 2.69 -5.83 -19.46
N GLU A 573 3.81 -6.08 -20.12
CA GLU A 573 4.43 -7.40 -20.18
C GLU A 573 5.09 -7.76 -18.86
N VAL A 574 5.88 -6.84 -18.30
CA VAL A 574 6.49 -6.97 -16.96
C VAL A 574 5.42 -7.25 -15.89
N TYR A 575 4.32 -6.50 -15.90
CA TYR A 575 3.23 -6.68 -14.93
C TYR A 575 2.41 -7.97 -15.18
N THR A 576 2.19 -8.36 -16.44
CA THR A 576 1.51 -9.63 -16.75
C THR A 576 2.35 -10.83 -16.33
N ASN A 577 3.68 -10.75 -16.46
CA ASN A 577 4.60 -11.83 -16.06
C ASN A 577 4.63 -12.03 -14.53
N VAL A 578 4.40 -10.99 -13.72
CA VAL A 578 4.20 -11.14 -12.27
C VAL A 578 2.94 -11.96 -11.95
N VAL A 579 1.84 -11.72 -12.67
CA VAL A 579 0.59 -12.50 -12.51
C VAL A 579 0.79 -13.94 -12.97
N ASP A 580 1.46 -14.16 -14.10
CA ASP A 580 1.82 -15.47 -14.66
C ASP A 580 2.66 -16.30 -13.68
N TYR A 581 3.75 -15.73 -13.15
CA TYR A 581 4.60 -16.36 -12.14
C TYR A 581 3.79 -16.79 -10.91
N LEU A 582 3.00 -15.86 -10.34
CA LEU A 582 2.25 -16.12 -9.10
C LEU A 582 1.19 -17.20 -9.29
N LEU A 583 0.50 -17.24 -10.43
CA LEU A 583 -0.46 -18.29 -10.76
C LEU A 583 0.22 -19.66 -10.90
N HIS A 584 1.35 -19.73 -11.58
CA HIS A 584 2.04 -20.99 -11.85
C HIS A 584 2.75 -21.57 -10.61
N THR A 585 3.35 -20.74 -9.75
CA THR A 585 4.08 -21.19 -8.55
C THR A 585 3.19 -21.39 -7.34
N THR A 586 2.40 -20.38 -6.95
CA THR A 586 1.59 -20.44 -5.73
C THR A 586 0.27 -21.20 -5.90
N HIS A 587 -0.20 -21.35 -7.15
CA HIS A 587 -1.55 -21.78 -7.50
C HIS A 587 -2.67 -20.96 -6.83
N ARG A 588 -2.41 -19.69 -6.51
CA ARG A 588 -3.37 -18.73 -5.97
C ARG A 588 -3.66 -17.64 -6.98
N LEU A 589 -4.93 -17.28 -7.07
CA LEU A 589 -5.48 -16.25 -7.96
C LEU A 589 -5.64 -14.89 -7.24
N ASP A 590 -5.30 -14.84 -5.94
CA ASP A 590 -5.35 -13.67 -5.05
C ASP A 590 -4.65 -12.39 -5.55
N VAL A 591 -3.75 -12.51 -6.53
CA VAL A 591 -3.07 -11.36 -7.17
C VAL A 591 -4.03 -10.44 -7.94
N ILE A 592 -5.11 -10.96 -8.56
CA ILE A 592 -6.02 -10.10 -9.35
C ILE A 592 -6.76 -9.07 -8.47
N CYS A 593 -6.93 -9.37 -7.18
CA CYS A 593 -7.52 -8.46 -6.20
C CYS A 593 -6.64 -7.22 -5.93
N GLU A 594 -5.37 -7.20 -6.33
CA GLU A 594 -4.53 -5.99 -6.26
C GLU A 594 -4.80 -4.98 -7.40
N SER A 595 -5.73 -5.31 -8.31
CA SER A 595 -6.23 -4.47 -9.42
C SER A 595 -7.44 -3.60 -9.02
N ILE A 596 -7.79 -3.53 -7.73
CA ILE A 596 -8.90 -2.72 -7.24
C ILE A 596 -8.53 -1.23 -7.27
N HIS A 597 -9.24 -0.46 -8.10
CA HIS A 597 -9.06 0.97 -8.21
C HIS A 597 -10.36 1.70 -7.86
N PHE A 598 -10.36 2.43 -6.75
CA PHE A 598 -11.41 3.39 -6.41
C PHE A 598 -10.81 4.75 -5.96
N PRO A 599 -11.11 5.87 -6.65
CA PRO A 599 -11.87 5.96 -7.90
C PRO A 599 -11.21 5.16 -9.04
N VAL A 600 -11.97 4.88 -10.10
CA VAL A 600 -11.52 4.03 -11.22
C VAL A 600 -10.27 4.65 -11.87
N HIS A 601 -9.22 3.84 -11.99
CA HIS A 601 -7.97 4.22 -12.65
C HIS A 601 -7.88 3.53 -14.01
N THR A 602 -7.88 4.34 -15.08
CA THR A 602 -7.55 3.87 -16.43
C THR A 602 -6.03 3.88 -16.60
N SER A 603 -5.41 2.71 -16.61
CA SER A 603 -3.95 2.60 -16.85
C SER A 603 -3.58 3.08 -18.25
N SER A 604 -2.60 3.98 -18.35
CA SER A 604 -2.01 4.43 -19.62
C SER A 604 -1.23 3.34 -20.36
N PHE A 605 -0.92 2.22 -19.70
CA PHE A 605 -0.16 1.10 -20.27
C PHE A 605 -1.04 0.05 -20.96
N GLY A 606 -2.36 0.26 -21.04
CA GLY A 606 -3.30 -0.67 -21.67
C GLY A 606 -3.38 -2.03 -20.96
N LEU A 607 -3.23 -2.03 -19.64
CA LEU A 607 -3.32 -3.23 -18.80
C LEU A 607 -4.72 -3.89 -18.91
N PRO A 608 -4.80 -5.24 -18.94
CA PRO A 608 -6.06 -5.95 -18.72
C PRO A 608 -6.66 -5.62 -17.35
N SER A 609 -7.98 -5.73 -17.20
CA SER A 609 -8.69 -5.36 -15.96
C SER A 609 -8.29 -6.18 -14.71
N TRP A 610 -7.70 -7.36 -14.94
CA TRP A 610 -7.23 -8.29 -13.92
C TRP A 610 -5.72 -8.21 -13.63
N VAL A 611 -4.98 -7.32 -14.31
CA VAL A 611 -3.56 -7.05 -14.03
C VAL A 611 -3.43 -5.82 -13.12
N PRO A 612 -2.81 -5.93 -11.93
CA PRO A 612 -2.62 -4.80 -11.04
C PRO A 612 -1.74 -3.70 -11.67
N ASP A 613 -2.19 -2.45 -11.65
CA ASP A 613 -1.32 -1.32 -12.01
C ASP A 613 -0.43 -0.95 -10.80
N TRP A 614 0.72 -1.60 -10.66
CA TRP A 614 1.66 -1.31 -9.57
C TRP A 614 2.31 0.07 -9.65
N SER A 615 2.25 0.78 -10.79
CA SER A 615 2.73 2.18 -10.86
C SER A 615 1.85 3.07 -9.99
N HIS A 616 0.55 2.78 -10.00
CA HIS A 616 -0.44 3.42 -9.15
C HIS A 616 -0.48 2.79 -7.75
N SER A 617 -0.51 3.63 -6.71
CA SER A 617 -0.80 3.21 -5.33
C SER A 617 -2.30 3.38 -5.08
N PRO A 618 -3.11 2.31 -5.04
CA PRO A 618 -4.55 2.43 -4.87
C PRO A 618 -4.90 3.01 -3.50
N LEU A 619 -5.95 3.83 -3.46
CA LEU A 619 -6.45 4.45 -2.22
C LEU A 619 -7.29 3.46 -1.39
N THR A 620 -7.80 2.39 -2.01
CA THR A 620 -8.47 1.25 -1.37
C THR A 620 -7.52 0.05 -1.35
N ALA A 621 -7.50 -0.72 -0.26
CA ALA A 621 -6.76 -1.99 -0.17
C ALA A 621 -7.70 -3.19 -0.40
N ALA A 622 -7.18 -4.28 -0.98
CA ALA A 622 -7.91 -5.54 -1.13
C ALA A 622 -8.40 -6.10 0.22
N MET A 623 -9.55 -6.77 0.22
CA MET A 623 -10.17 -7.35 1.41
C MET A 623 -9.37 -8.52 1.99
N GLY A 624 -8.66 -9.29 1.15
CA GLY A 624 -7.78 -10.38 1.59
C GLY A 624 -6.65 -9.92 2.51
N LEU A 625 -6.15 -8.69 2.32
CA LEU A 625 -5.18 -8.04 3.25
C LEU A 625 -5.82 -7.71 4.60
N ALA A 626 -7.15 -7.54 4.64
CA ALA A 626 -7.87 -6.99 5.77
C ALA A 626 -8.58 -8.05 6.61
N GLY A 627 -8.70 -9.30 6.16
CA GLY A 627 -9.40 -10.38 6.86
C GLY A 627 -8.95 -11.76 6.37
N ARG A 628 -8.97 -12.76 7.27
CA ARG A 628 -8.54 -14.15 7.01
C ARG A 628 -9.60 -14.95 6.23
N PHE A 629 -10.06 -14.39 5.11
CA PHE A 629 -11.07 -15.01 4.26
C PHE A 629 -10.51 -16.21 3.50
N SER A 630 -11.40 -17.13 3.12
CA SER A 630 -11.03 -18.36 2.40
C SER A 630 -12.22 -18.83 1.55
N ALA A 631 -12.73 -17.96 0.68
CA ALA A 631 -13.95 -18.18 -0.10
C ALA A 631 -13.88 -19.47 -0.94
N ALA A 632 -12.79 -19.68 -1.67
CA ALA A 632 -12.53 -20.91 -2.43
C ALA A 632 -11.81 -22.00 -1.60
N GLY A 633 -11.72 -21.84 -0.28
CA GLY A 633 -11.04 -22.76 0.63
C GLY A 633 -9.59 -23.08 0.23
N THR A 634 -9.25 -24.36 0.31
CA THR A 634 -7.95 -24.94 -0.08
C THR A 634 -7.85 -25.29 -1.58
N SER A 635 -8.78 -24.84 -2.42
CA SER A 635 -8.68 -25.06 -3.87
C SER A 635 -7.44 -24.39 -4.46
N ARG A 636 -6.95 -24.98 -5.57
CA ARG A 636 -5.91 -24.41 -6.44
C ARG A 636 -6.58 -23.67 -7.60
N ALA A 637 -5.93 -22.63 -8.09
CA ALA A 637 -6.38 -21.91 -9.27
C ALA A 637 -6.31 -22.81 -10.52
N ASP A 638 -7.44 -22.91 -11.23
CA ASP A 638 -7.49 -23.32 -12.63
C ASP A 638 -7.71 -22.05 -13.44
N ALA A 639 -6.62 -21.47 -13.94
CA ALA A 639 -6.62 -20.30 -14.79
C ALA A 639 -5.51 -20.42 -15.85
N ARG A 640 -5.74 -19.85 -17.03
CA ARG A 640 -4.79 -19.85 -18.15
C ARG A 640 -4.92 -18.59 -18.99
N PHE A 641 -3.81 -18.13 -19.56
CA PHE A 641 -3.83 -17.01 -20.51
C PHE A 641 -4.37 -17.44 -21.87
N VAL A 642 -5.14 -16.57 -22.51
CA VAL A 642 -5.75 -16.80 -23.82
C VAL A 642 -5.41 -15.65 -24.78
N GLY A 643 -5.28 -15.99 -26.07
CA GLY A 643 -4.93 -15.05 -27.13
C GLY A 643 -3.41 -14.79 -27.26
N ARG A 644 -3.01 -14.22 -28.41
CA ARG A 644 -1.59 -14.12 -28.84
C ARG A 644 -0.70 -13.16 -28.03
N ARG A 645 -1.20 -12.55 -26.95
CA ARG A 645 -0.49 -11.51 -26.16
C ARG A 645 -0.78 -11.55 -24.66
N ARG A 646 -1.20 -12.71 -24.11
CA ARG A 646 -1.63 -12.86 -22.69
C ARG A 646 -2.66 -11.79 -22.25
N GLY A 647 -3.46 -11.28 -23.18
CA GLY A 647 -4.40 -10.18 -22.93
C GLY A 647 -5.62 -10.61 -22.13
N ASN A 648 -6.02 -11.87 -22.27
CA ASN A 648 -7.19 -12.43 -21.60
C ASN A 648 -6.77 -13.53 -20.60
N LEU A 649 -7.50 -13.65 -19.50
CA LEU A 649 -7.33 -14.70 -18.48
C LEU A 649 -8.60 -15.54 -18.39
N ASP A 650 -8.52 -16.82 -18.76
CA ASP A 650 -9.60 -17.80 -18.73
C ASP A 650 -9.53 -18.61 -17.43
N MET A 651 -10.38 -18.27 -16.46
CA MET A 651 -10.37 -18.83 -15.10
C MET A 651 -11.64 -19.63 -14.77
N ALA A 652 -11.48 -20.66 -13.96
CA ALA A 652 -12.57 -21.44 -13.38
C ALA A 652 -13.10 -20.80 -12.08
N ALA A 653 -14.43 -20.62 -11.99
CA ALA A 653 -15.09 -20.01 -10.85
C ALA A 653 -16.50 -20.57 -10.62
N ILE A 654 -17.01 -20.41 -9.41
CA ILE A 654 -18.37 -20.81 -9.00
C ILE A 654 -19.26 -19.56 -8.90
N GLU A 655 -20.40 -19.54 -9.59
CA GLU A 655 -21.34 -18.39 -9.56
C GLU A 655 -22.17 -18.38 -8.28
N VAL A 656 -22.04 -17.33 -7.46
CA VAL A 656 -22.67 -17.24 -6.12
C VAL A 656 -23.79 -16.20 -6.03
N GLY A 657 -23.93 -15.31 -7.01
CA GLY A 657 -25.07 -14.42 -7.15
C GLY A 657 -24.87 -13.34 -8.22
N ARG A 658 -25.89 -12.52 -8.43
CA ARG A 658 -25.83 -11.30 -9.25
C ARG A 658 -26.30 -10.11 -8.43
N ILE A 659 -25.68 -8.95 -8.63
CA ILE A 659 -26.03 -7.72 -7.93
C ILE A 659 -27.36 -7.19 -8.48
N SER A 660 -28.35 -7.03 -7.60
CA SER A 660 -29.66 -6.45 -7.93
C SER A 660 -29.74 -4.98 -7.57
N VAL A 661 -29.22 -4.60 -6.40
CA VAL A 661 -29.27 -3.23 -5.87
C VAL A 661 -27.91 -2.83 -5.32
N THR A 662 -27.52 -1.57 -5.55
CA THR A 662 -26.29 -0.93 -5.03
C THR A 662 -26.62 0.35 -4.26
N GLY A 663 -25.88 0.63 -3.19
CA GLY A 663 -25.95 1.90 -2.47
C GLY A 663 -25.11 3.02 -3.11
N MET A 664 -25.01 4.16 -2.40
CA MET A 664 -23.97 5.15 -2.69
C MET A 664 -22.57 4.63 -2.31
N SER A 665 -21.55 4.95 -3.10
CA SER A 665 -20.15 4.62 -2.78
C SER A 665 -19.55 5.59 -1.76
N VAL A 666 -18.81 5.11 -0.76
CA VAL A 666 -18.03 5.98 0.13
C VAL A 666 -16.71 6.36 -0.55
N GLY A 667 -16.43 7.66 -0.65
CA GLY A 667 -15.19 8.19 -1.20
C GLY A 667 -13.92 7.72 -0.46
N THR A 668 -12.76 7.84 -1.08
CA THR A 668 -11.46 7.62 -0.42
C THR A 668 -10.89 8.88 0.26
N ALA A 669 -11.45 10.05 -0.05
CA ALA A 669 -11.27 11.30 0.70
C ALA A 669 -12.47 11.59 1.63
N CYS A 670 -13.12 10.54 2.14
CA CYS A 670 -14.35 10.64 2.94
C CYS A 670 -14.15 11.35 4.30
N THR A 671 -15.14 12.18 4.64
CA THR A 671 -15.31 12.79 5.97
C THR A 671 -16.15 11.90 6.88
N LEU A 672 -16.40 12.35 8.12
CA LEU A 672 -17.39 11.70 8.99
C LEU A 672 -18.79 11.70 8.36
N GLY A 673 -19.18 12.78 7.67
CA GLY A 673 -20.52 12.92 7.08
C GLY A 673 -20.80 11.85 6.03
N ASP A 674 -19.82 11.51 5.20
CA ASP A 674 -19.94 10.51 4.14
C ASP A 674 -20.27 9.12 4.70
N TYR A 675 -19.67 8.72 5.82
CA TYR A 675 -20.01 7.45 6.49
C TYR A 675 -21.44 7.46 7.05
N LEU A 676 -21.90 8.59 7.62
CA LEU A 676 -23.26 8.72 8.16
C LEU A 676 -24.31 8.66 7.02
N MET A 677 -24.08 9.39 5.92
CA MET A 677 -24.96 9.39 4.76
C MET A 677 -25.00 8.02 4.06
N ALA A 678 -23.85 7.35 3.91
CA ALA A 678 -23.79 5.99 3.39
C ALA A 678 -24.57 5.00 4.27
N PHE A 679 -24.39 5.05 5.59
CA PHE A 679 -25.17 4.21 6.51
C PHE A 679 -26.69 4.44 6.34
N LEU A 680 -27.13 5.70 6.29
CA LEU A 680 -28.54 6.06 6.10
C LEU A 680 -29.09 5.53 4.78
N HIS A 681 -28.38 5.76 3.67
CA HIS A 681 -28.78 5.29 2.35
C HIS A 681 -28.82 3.76 2.27
N TRP A 682 -27.81 3.07 2.77
CA TRP A 682 -27.74 1.61 2.71
C TRP A 682 -28.80 0.96 3.61
N ARG A 683 -29.08 1.54 4.79
CA ARG A 683 -30.20 1.15 5.66
C ARG A 683 -31.56 1.45 5.02
N ALA A 684 -31.70 2.52 4.24
CA ALA A 684 -32.94 2.82 3.51
C ALA A 684 -33.23 1.74 2.45
N LEU A 685 -32.21 1.29 1.70
CA LEU A 685 -32.34 0.18 0.75
C LEU A 685 -32.76 -1.13 1.45
N LEU A 686 -32.12 -1.47 2.58
CA LEU A 686 -32.50 -2.61 3.41
C LEU A 686 -33.98 -2.54 3.85
N LEU A 687 -34.43 -1.39 4.32
CA LEU A 687 -35.81 -1.18 4.76
C LEU A 687 -36.81 -1.03 3.60
N GLY A 688 -36.34 -0.79 2.37
CA GLY A 688 -37.13 -0.96 1.16
C GLY A 688 -37.37 -2.43 0.87
N ARG A 689 -36.29 -3.22 0.77
CA ARG A 689 -36.38 -4.65 0.46
C ARG A 689 -37.20 -5.46 1.46
N LEU A 690 -37.03 -5.19 2.76
CA LEU A 690 -37.84 -5.84 3.81
C LEU A 690 -39.34 -5.50 3.72
N ARG A 691 -39.72 -4.38 3.08
CA ARG A 691 -41.13 -4.03 2.81
C ARG A 691 -41.66 -4.73 1.56
N GLU A 692 -40.86 -4.85 0.51
CA GLU A 692 -41.20 -5.68 -0.67
C GLU A 692 -41.48 -7.14 -0.25
N GLU A 693 -40.62 -7.71 0.60
CA GLU A 693 -40.75 -9.09 1.08
C GLU A 693 -41.98 -9.27 1.98
N SER A 694 -42.31 -8.30 2.85
CA SER A 694 -43.55 -8.34 3.65
C SER A 694 -44.82 -8.22 2.79
N LEU A 695 -44.79 -7.38 1.75
CA LEU A 695 -45.90 -7.24 0.79
C LEU A 695 -46.08 -8.47 -0.10
N ALA A 696 -44.98 -9.17 -0.43
CA ALA A 696 -45.02 -10.42 -1.18
C ALA A 696 -45.48 -11.63 -0.36
N ALA A 697 -45.33 -11.59 0.97
CA ALA A 697 -45.80 -12.62 1.89
C ALA A 697 -46.62 -12.03 3.08
N PRO A 698 -47.84 -11.49 2.83
CA PRO A 698 -48.64 -10.84 3.86
C PRO A 698 -48.90 -11.75 5.07
N GLY A 699 -48.43 -11.33 6.23
CA GLY A 699 -48.48 -12.10 7.48
C GLY A 699 -47.11 -12.57 8.00
N TRP A 700 -46.04 -12.52 7.19
CA TRP A 700 -44.66 -12.77 7.66
C TRP A 700 -44.04 -11.50 8.29
N GLU A 701 -44.76 -10.83 9.19
CA GLU A 701 -44.21 -9.70 9.97
C GLU A 701 -43.39 -10.18 11.18
N ASP A 702 -42.46 -11.13 10.94
CA ASP A 702 -41.58 -11.61 12.00
C ASP A 702 -40.53 -10.55 12.36
N THR A 703 -40.76 -9.87 13.48
CA THR A 703 -39.81 -8.91 14.08
C THR A 703 -38.40 -9.49 14.28
N LYS A 704 -38.26 -10.81 14.44
CA LYS A 704 -36.99 -11.53 14.53
C LYS A 704 -36.30 -11.69 13.16
N PHE A 705 -37.05 -11.80 12.07
CA PHE A 705 -36.51 -11.73 10.70
C PHE A 705 -35.94 -10.34 10.41
N SER A 706 -36.72 -9.28 10.66
CA SER A 706 -36.25 -7.88 10.53
C SER A 706 -35.02 -7.60 11.40
N ARG A 707 -35.01 -8.08 12.66
CA ARG A 707 -33.84 -7.98 13.55
C ARG A 707 -32.62 -8.78 13.03
N ARG A 708 -32.84 -9.95 12.42
CA ARG A 708 -31.75 -10.75 11.79
C ARG A 708 -31.15 -10.01 10.59
N ALA A 709 -31.98 -9.45 9.71
CA ALA A 709 -31.55 -8.68 8.55
C ALA A 709 -30.75 -7.44 8.97
N GLN A 710 -31.23 -6.67 9.95
CA GLN A 710 -30.49 -5.52 10.51
C GLN A 710 -29.20 -5.95 11.22
N SER A 711 -29.18 -7.11 11.90
CA SER A 711 -27.93 -7.66 12.46
C SER A 711 -26.93 -8.08 11.38
N LEU A 712 -27.40 -8.56 10.23
CA LEU A 712 -26.53 -8.93 9.11
C LEU A 712 -25.96 -7.69 8.41
N PHE A 713 -26.77 -6.63 8.28
CA PHE A 713 -26.31 -5.32 7.81
C PHE A 713 -25.15 -4.79 8.67
N CYS A 714 -25.30 -4.77 10.00
CA CYS A 714 -24.22 -4.34 10.91
C CYS A 714 -22.94 -5.20 10.84
N ARG A 715 -23.05 -6.49 10.44
CA ARG A 715 -21.89 -7.36 10.20
C ARG A 715 -21.26 -7.10 8.83
N THR A 716 -22.08 -6.85 7.81
CA THR A 716 -21.64 -6.47 6.46
C THR A 716 -20.82 -5.18 6.51
N LEU A 717 -21.25 -4.16 7.27
CA LEU A 717 -20.53 -2.89 7.46
C LEU A 717 -19.07 -3.05 7.95
N CYS A 718 -18.75 -4.11 8.68
CA CYS A 718 -17.39 -4.42 9.16
C CYS A 718 -16.72 -5.60 8.45
N LEU A 719 -17.27 -6.10 7.33
CA LEU A 719 -16.82 -7.30 6.61
C LEU A 719 -16.75 -8.56 7.51
N ASP A 720 -17.77 -8.71 8.36
CA ASP A 720 -17.92 -9.72 9.42
C ASP A 720 -16.94 -9.63 10.61
N GLN A 721 -16.09 -8.59 10.65
CA GLN A 721 -15.04 -8.44 11.67
C GLN A 721 -15.57 -7.87 13.00
N VAL A 722 -16.59 -8.52 13.56
CA VAL A 722 -17.19 -8.17 14.85
C VAL A 722 -16.15 -8.36 15.96
N PRO A 723 -15.77 -7.30 16.70
CA PRO A 723 -14.74 -7.43 17.74
C PRO A 723 -15.23 -8.28 18.92
N ALA A 724 -14.30 -9.03 19.54
CA ALA A 724 -14.62 -10.11 20.48
C ALA A 724 -15.65 -9.76 21.58
N ARG A 725 -15.60 -8.54 22.14
CA ARG A 725 -16.54 -8.09 23.20
C ARG A 725 -18.01 -8.02 22.78
N TRP A 726 -18.32 -8.08 21.48
CA TRP A 726 -19.68 -8.18 20.95
C TRP A 726 -19.94 -9.45 20.13
N ALA A 727 -18.91 -10.26 19.87
CA ALA A 727 -19.05 -11.52 19.13
C ALA A 727 -19.79 -12.58 19.96
N SER A 728 -19.49 -12.67 21.25
CA SER A 728 -20.18 -13.54 22.21
C SER A 728 -21.48 -12.92 22.74
N GLY A 729 -22.42 -12.63 21.86
CA GLY A 729 -23.74 -12.14 22.25
C GLY A 729 -24.53 -13.18 23.05
N GLN A 730 -24.51 -13.10 24.38
CA GLN A 730 -25.42 -13.88 25.23
C GLN A 730 -26.87 -13.56 24.85
N ARG A 731 -27.68 -14.60 24.64
CA ARG A 731 -29.11 -14.46 24.29
C ARG A 731 -29.82 -13.62 25.34
N GLY A 732 -30.20 -12.39 24.98
CA GLY A 732 -30.95 -11.47 25.84
C GLY A 732 -30.20 -10.20 26.24
N SER A 733 -28.88 -10.09 26.00
CA SER A 733 -28.17 -8.82 26.28
C SER A 733 -28.60 -7.71 25.30
N SER A 734 -28.91 -6.54 25.85
CA SER A 734 -29.12 -5.28 25.10
C SER A 734 -27.88 -4.81 24.35
N ASN A 735 -26.69 -5.20 24.79
CA ASN A 735 -25.42 -4.56 24.43
C ASN A 735 -24.71 -5.28 23.27
N GLY A 736 -25.47 -5.82 22.31
CA GLY A 736 -24.94 -6.55 21.15
C GLY A 736 -24.39 -5.65 20.03
N TRP A 737 -23.68 -6.25 19.06
CA TRP A 737 -23.06 -5.51 17.94
C TRP A 737 -24.03 -4.62 17.15
N LEU A 738 -25.28 -5.07 16.94
CA LEU A 738 -26.34 -4.28 16.32
C LEU A 738 -26.57 -2.97 17.08
N ALA A 739 -26.77 -3.06 18.41
CA ALA A 739 -27.02 -1.91 19.25
C ALA A 739 -25.82 -0.96 19.32
N ALA A 740 -24.60 -1.50 19.44
CA ALA A 740 -23.37 -0.70 19.42
C ALA A 740 -23.19 0.05 18.08
N THR A 741 -23.51 -0.61 16.96
CA THR A 741 -23.48 0.01 15.62
C THR A 741 -24.53 1.11 15.50
N TYR A 742 -25.80 0.81 15.78
CA TYR A 742 -26.90 1.77 15.64
C TYR A 742 -26.75 2.95 16.61
N HIS A 743 -26.25 2.74 17.83
CA HIS A 743 -25.93 3.82 18.77
C HIS A 743 -24.90 4.78 18.17
N VAL A 744 -23.73 4.27 17.76
CA VAL A 744 -22.65 5.12 17.24
C VAL A 744 -23.10 5.89 16.01
N PHE A 745 -23.84 5.29 15.08
CA PHE A 745 -24.37 6.00 13.92
C PHE A 745 -25.48 7.01 14.29
N ALA A 746 -26.47 6.63 15.09
CA ALA A 746 -27.60 7.50 15.45
C ALA A 746 -27.17 8.70 16.31
N SER A 747 -26.36 8.50 17.34
CA SER A 747 -25.87 9.61 18.16
C SER A 747 -24.96 10.54 17.36
N LEU A 748 -24.06 10.01 16.52
CA LEU A 748 -23.22 10.86 15.65
C LEU A 748 -24.02 11.62 14.59
N MET A 749 -25.20 11.15 14.19
CA MET A 749 -26.14 11.92 13.36
C MET A 749 -26.76 13.06 14.16
N GLY A 750 -27.27 12.80 15.38
CA GLY A 750 -27.76 13.88 16.27
C GLY A 750 -26.68 14.94 16.56
N ASP A 751 -25.44 14.50 16.81
CA ASP A 751 -24.28 15.35 17.11
C ASP A 751 -23.77 16.17 15.89
N ARG A 752 -24.26 15.91 14.65
CA ARG A 752 -23.70 16.49 13.41
C ARG A 752 -24.71 17.00 12.38
N LEU A 753 -25.93 16.46 12.40
CA LEU A 753 -27.01 16.71 11.47
C LEU A 753 -28.31 16.90 12.29
N PRO A 754 -28.39 17.87 13.23
CA PRO A 754 -29.52 18.00 14.15
C PRO A 754 -30.86 18.25 13.43
N GLU A 755 -30.82 18.88 12.25
CA GLU A 755 -31.99 19.13 11.39
C GLU A 755 -32.47 17.88 10.63
N LEU A 756 -31.77 16.73 10.72
CA LEU A 756 -32.14 15.50 10.05
C LEU A 756 -32.98 14.60 10.98
N PRO A 757 -34.31 14.48 10.77
CA PRO A 757 -35.16 13.67 11.64
C PRO A 757 -34.84 12.18 11.51
N LEU A 758 -34.34 11.57 12.58
CA LEU A 758 -34.16 10.13 12.68
C LEU A 758 -35.51 9.42 12.81
N ASP A 759 -35.71 8.32 12.07
CA ASP A 759 -36.88 7.47 12.29
C ASP A 759 -36.83 6.77 13.66
N ARG A 760 -38.00 6.33 14.15
CA ARG A 760 -38.14 5.71 15.48
C ARG A 760 -37.17 4.56 15.74
N GLY A 761 -36.78 3.80 14.71
CA GLY A 761 -35.87 2.65 14.80
C GLY A 761 -34.38 3.02 14.75
N LEU A 762 -34.02 4.28 14.51
CA LEU A 762 -32.69 4.83 14.83
C LEU A 762 -32.72 5.65 16.12
N TRP A 763 -33.76 6.45 16.32
CA TRP A 763 -33.93 7.29 17.51
C TRP A 763 -33.89 6.46 18.81
N SER A 764 -34.44 5.24 18.80
CA SER A 764 -34.39 4.28 19.91
C SER A 764 -32.98 3.80 20.32
N TYR A 765 -31.93 4.18 19.59
CA TYR A 765 -30.54 3.82 19.90
C TYR A 765 -29.67 5.02 20.32
N VAL A 766 -30.15 6.27 20.22
CA VAL A 766 -29.36 7.48 20.51
C VAL A 766 -28.79 7.48 21.93
N ASP A 767 -29.57 6.98 22.90
CA ASP A 767 -29.20 6.89 24.33
C ASP A 767 -29.01 5.45 24.83
N ALA A 768 -28.78 4.48 23.93
CA ALA A 768 -28.56 3.10 24.32
C ALA A 768 -27.23 2.91 25.08
N ASP A 769 -27.27 2.42 26.32
CA ASP A 769 -26.05 2.05 27.05
C ASP A 769 -25.39 0.81 26.45
N VAL A 770 -24.36 1.06 25.65
CA VAL A 770 -23.53 0.04 24.97
C VAL A 770 -22.07 0.10 25.43
N GLY A 771 -21.75 0.83 26.51
CA GLY A 771 -20.37 0.99 27.00
C GLY A 771 -19.44 1.72 26.01
N ILE A 772 -19.96 2.75 25.33
CA ILE A 772 -19.23 3.65 24.42
C ILE A 772 -19.54 5.08 24.85
N LYS A 773 -18.52 5.88 25.15
CA LYS A 773 -18.72 7.29 25.54
C LYS A 773 -18.80 8.20 24.31
N SER A 774 -19.38 9.39 24.49
CA SER A 774 -19.56 10.39 23.43
C SER A 774 -18.23 10.77 22.74
N GLU A 775 -17.15 10.94 23.52
CA GLU A 775 -15.81 11.23 23.00
C GLU A 775 -15.23 10.10 22.15
N ASP A 776 -15.57 8.85 22.46
CA ASP A 776 -15.03 7.66 21.77
C ASP A 776 -15.76 7.34 20.46
N ARG A 777 -17.01 7.80 20.26
CA ARG A 777 -17.88 7.45 19.11
C ARG A 777 -17.19 7.64 17.75
N ARG A 778 -16.42 8.72 17.56
CA ARG A 778 -15.66 8.97 16.32
C ARG A 778 -14.53 7.96 16.12
N GLY A 779 -13.77 7.67 17.19
CA GLY A 779 -12.68 6.69 17.15
C GLY A 779 -13.19 5.28 16.88
N PHE A 780 -14.33 4.93 17.48
CA PHE A 780 -15.07 3.69 17.25
C PHE A 780 -15.42 3.51 15.76
N LEU A 781 -16.09 4.51 15.17
CA LEU A 781 -16.51 4.44 13.76
C LEU A 781 -15.31 4.29 12.83
N GLN A 782 -14.26 5.10 13.05
CA GLN A 782 -13.04 5.05 12.25
C GLN A 782 -12.28 3.72 12.39
N GLY A 783 -12.27 3.13 13.58
CA GLY A 783 -11.56 1.89 13.89
C GLY A 783 -12.28 0.61 13.43
N HIS A 784 -13.62 0.59 13.43
CA HIS A 784 -14.39 -0.60 13.09
C HIS A 784 -15.03 -0.58 11.70
N PHE A 785 -15.41 0.59 11.18
CA PHE A 785 -16.09 0.73 9.89
C PHE A 785 -15.26 1.49 8.85
N GLY A 786 -14.45 2.47 9.27
CA GLY A 786 -13.75 3.41 8.39
C GLY A 786 -13.03 2.74 7.20
N SER A 787 -11.98 1.96 7.47
CA SER A 787 -11.21 1.24 6.43
C SER A 787 -11.98 0.13 5.69
N LYS A 788 -13.18 -0.22 6.17
CA LYS A 788 -14.05 -1.25 5.61
C LYS A 788 -15.02 -0.65 4.58
N MET A 789 -15.67 0.46 4.93
CA MET A 789 -16.56 1.21 4.05
C MET A 789 -15.80 2.06 3.01
N MET A 790 -14.64 2.62 3.36
CA MET A 790 -13.88 3.54 2.49
C MET A 790 -13.57 2.91 1.12
N GLY A 791 -13.95 3.61 0.06
CA GLY A 791 -13.78 3.18 -1.33
C GLY A 791 -14.66 2.00 -1.77
N ARG A 792 -15.73 1.73 -1.01
CA ARG A 792 -16.67 0.62 -1.24
C ARG A 792 -18.12 1.08 -1.26
N CYS A 793 -18.97 0.17 -1.70
CA CYS A 793 -20.42 0.34 -1.74
C CYS A 793 -21.10 -0.94 -1.19
N PHE A 794 -22.28 -0.79 -0.60
CA PHE A 794 -23.15 -1.89 -0.17
C PHE A 794 -23.99 -2.43 -1.33
N CYS A 795 -24.24 -3.73 -1.38
CA CYS A 795 -25.14 -4.36 -2.36
C CYS A 795 -26.11 -5.36 -1.73
N ILE A 796 -27.20 -5.61 -2.48
CA ILE A 796 -28.11 -6.73 -2.27
C ILE A 796 -28.15 -7.55 -3.57
N THR A 797 -28.01 -8.88 -3.48
CA THR A 797 -28.12 -9.79 -4.63
C THR A 797 -29.58 -10.07 -4.99
N GLU A 798 -29.83 -10.63 -6.18
CA GLU A 798 -31.18 -11.05 -6.62
C GLU A 798 -31.86 -12.00 -5.63
N ASP A 799 -31.09 -12.86 -4.97
CA ASP A 799 -31.54 -13.78 -3.91
C ASP A 799 -31.36 -13.23 -2.48
N GLY A 800 -31.31 -11.90 -2.33
CA GLY A 800 -31.44 -11.20 -1.05
C GLY A 800 -30.21 -11.19 -0.14
N ARG A 801 -29.06 -11.73 -0.57
CA ARG A 801 -27.83 -11.69 0.25
C ARG A 801 -27.23 -10.30 0.24
N MET A 802 -26.73 -9.91 1.41
CA MET A 802 -26.07 -8.62 1.62
C MET A 802 -24.58 -8.74 1.32
N GLY A 803 -24.01 -7.69 0.73
CA GLY A 803 -22.58 -7.60 0.47
C GLY A 803 -22.04 -6.19 0.54
N MET A 804 -20.71 -6.07 0.50
CA MET A 804 -20.01 -4.81 0.32
C MET A 804 -18.80 -5.04 -0.58
N GLY A 805 -18.71 -4.31 -1.69
CA GLY A 805 -17.71 -4.51 -2.74
C GLY A 805 -17.14 -3.21 -3.27
N SER A 806 -16.37 -3.32 -4.36
CA SER A 806 -15.81 -2.17 -5.10
C SER A 806 -16.85 -1.07 -5.32
N GLY A 807 -16.50 0.19 -5.04
CA GLY A 807 -17.40 1.33 -5.24
C GLY A 807 -17.80 1.60 -6.70
N SER A 808 -17.24 0.87 -7.67
CA SER A 808 -17.57 0.93 -9.10
C SER A 808 -18.50 -0.19 -9.59
N MET A 809 -19.00 -1.04 -8.69
CA MET A 809 -19.98 -2.09 -9.03
C MET A 809 -21.37 -1.52 -9.37
N THR A 810 -22.11 -2.24 -10.21
CA THR A 810 -23.45 -1.86 -10.69
C THR A 810 -24.43 -3.03 -10.62
N PRO A 811 -25.75 -2.77 -10.59
CA PRO A 811 -26.76 -3.80 -10.88
C PRO A 811 -26.44 -4.55 -12.18
N GLY A 812 -26.69 -5.86 -12.19
CA GLY A 812 -26.36 -6.76 -13.30
C GLY A 812 -24.98 -7.42 -13.21
N ASP A 813 -24.04 -6.87 -12.43
CA ASP A 813 -22.71 -7.47 -12.22
C ASP A 813 -22.81 -8.85 -11.53
N VAL A 814 -21.96 -9.79 -11.95
CA VAL A 814 -21.91 -11.17 -11.46
C VAL A 814 -20.94 -11.28 -10.30
N ILE A 815 -21.33 -11.96 -9.22
CA ILE A 815 -20.42 -12.36 -8.14
C ILE A 815 -20.04 -13.84 -8.32
N VAL A 816 -18.74 -14.10 -8.42
CA VAL A 816 -18.19 -15.45 -8.49
C VAL A 816 -17.16 -15.70 -7.38
N VAL A 817 -16.94 -16.95 -7.03
CA VAL A 817 -15.80 -17.41 -6.23
C VAL A 817 -14.82 -18.11 -7.18
N PRO A 818 -13.71 -17.45 -7.58
CA PRO A 818 -12.68 -18.08 -8.41
C PRO A 818 -11.93 -19.15 -7.63
N LEU A 819 -11.60 -20.27 -8.28
CA LEU A 819 -10.78 -21.30 -7.65
C LEU A 819 -9.39 -20.73 -7.30
N GLY A 820 -8.87 -21.08 -6.13
CA GLY A 820 -7.62 -20.52 -5.61
C GLY A 820 -7.67 -19.04 -5.20
N CYS A 821 -8.84 -18.44 -4.97
CA CYS A 821 -8.97 -17.08 -4.44
C CYS A 821 -9.52 -17.05 -3.00
N SER A 822 -9.05 -16.11 -2.18
CA SER A 822 -9.47 -15.97 -0.76
C SER A 822 -10.81 -15.25 -0.61
N THR A 823 -11.25 -14.51 -1.62
CA THR A 823 -12.46 -13.67 -1.61
C THR A 823 -13.32 -13.92 -2.86
N PRO A 824 -14.65 -13.74 -2.80
CA PRO A 824 -15.47 -13.58 -3.99
C PRO A 824 -15.05 -12.32 -4.77
N VAL A 825 -15.29 -12.31 -6.08
CA VAL A 825 -14.97 -11.19 -6.99
C VAL A 825 -16.16 -10.80 -7.85
N ILE A 826 -16.19 -9.53 -8.24
CA ILE A 826 -17.20 -8.93 -9.10
C ILE A 826 -16.71 -8.93 -10.55
N LEU A 827 -17.49 -9.56 -11.43
CA LEU A 827 -17.27 -9.59 -12.87
C LEU A 827 -18.43 -8.89 -13.59
N ARG A 828 -18.11 -7.92 -14.45
CA ARG A 828 -19.09 -7.30 -15.35
C ARG A 828 -19.04 -7.96 -16.73
N PRO A 829 -20.15 -8.44 -17.29
CA PRO A 829 -20.19 -8.86 -18.70
C PRO A 829 -19.92 -7.64 -19.60
N GLU A 830 -18.76 -7.61 -20.25
CA GLU A 830 -18.29 -6.51 -21.10
C GLU A 830 -17.52 -7.12 -22.29
N GLY A 831 -18.01 -6.89 -23.51
CA GLY A 831 -17.41 -7.40 -24.75
C GLY A 831 -18.31 -8.33 -25.55
N GLY A 832 -18.25 -8.25 -26.89
CA GLY A 832 -19.17 -8.94 -27.81
C GLY A 832 -18.97 -10.45 -27.96
N ARG A 833 -18.25 -11.11 -27.04
CA ARG A 833 -17.88 -12.54 -27.11
C ARG A 833 -18.02 -13.31 -25.79
N GLY A 834 -18.77 -12.76 -24.82
CA GLY A 834 -18.87 -13.36 -23.47
C GLY A 834 -17.63 -13.11 -22.60
N GLU A 835 -16.81 -12.14 -23.00
CA GLU A 835 -15.71 -11.62 -22.18
C GLU A 835 -16.28 -10.83 -20.99
N HIS A 836 -15.49 -10.74 -19.93
CA HIS A 836 -15.86 -10.08 -18.68
C HIS A 836 -14.76 -9.12 -18.24
N ARG A 837 -15.15 -8.04 -17.58
CA ARG A 837 -14.26 -7.12 -16.89
C ARG A 837 -14.20 -7.44 -15.41
N PHE A 838 -13.00 -7.44 -14.83
CA PHE A 838 -12.82 -7.46 -13.39
C PHE A 838 -13.17 -6.09 -12.79
N VAL A 839 -14.07 -6.06 -11.80
CA VAL A 839 -14.56 -4.82 -11.16
C VAL A 839 -14.00 -4.65 -9.73
N GLY A 840 -13.64 -5.76 -9.07
CA GLY A 840 -12.98 -5.78 -7.76
C GLY A 840 -13.36 -6.99 -6.91
N ASP A 841 -12.98 -6.98 -5.63
CA ASP A 841 -13.46 -7.96 -4.64
C ASP A 841 -14.80 -7.55 -4.01
N VAL A 842 -15.47 -8.53 -3.40
CA VAL A 842 -16.74 -8.33 -2.69
C VAL A 842 -16.83 -9.23 -1.46
N TYR A 843 -17.13 -8.62 -0.31
CA TYR A 843 -17.67 -9.35 0.82
C TYR A 843 -19.11 -9.74 0.48
N LEU A 844 -19.43 -11.03 0.53
CA LEU A 844 -20.79 -11.54 0.36
C LEU A 844 -21.13 -12.46 1.54
N ASP A 845 -22.28 -12.23 2.18
CA ASP A 845 -22.69 -13.03 3.34
C ASP A 845 -22.72 -14.54 3.03
N GLY A 846 -22.24 -15.34 3.97
CA GLY A 846 -22.15 -16.79 3.87
C GLY A 846 -21.06 -17.34 2.94
N TYR A 847 -20.47 -16.56 2.03
CA TYR A 847 -19.53 -17.06 1.00
C TYR A 847 -18.05 -16.78 1.24
N MET A 848 -17.70 -16.10 2.34
CA MET A 848 -16.29 -15.75 2.65
C MET A 848 -15.43 -16.91 3.14
N TYR A 849 -16.02 -18.06 3.45
CA TYR A 849 -15.35 -19.19 4.09
C TYR A 849 -15.86 -20.53 3.52
N GLY A 850 -15.29 -20.99 2.41
CA GLY A 850 -15.47 -22.35 1.88
C GLY A 850 -16.82 -22.72 1.27
N ARG A 851 -17.94 -22.09 1.66
CA ARG A 851 -19.31 -22.50 1.30
C ARG A 851 -19.54 -22.82 -0.18
N ALA A 852 -18.97 -22.03 -1.10
CA ALA A 852 -19.11 -22.31 -2.55
C ALA A 852 -18.54 -23.69 -2.94
N MET A 853 -17.45 -24.11 -2.29
CA MET A 853 -16.84 -25.42 -2.47
C MET A 853 -17.67 -26.56 -1.85
N GLU A 854 -18.40 -26.28 -0.75
CA GLU A 854 -19.33 -27.22 -0.12
C GLU A 854 -20.54 -27.46 -1.04
N GLU A 855 -21.16 -26.38 -1.53
CA GLU A 855 -22.27 -26.42 -2.50
C GLU A 855 -21.84 -27.11 -3.82
N MET A 856 -20.59 -26.91 -4.27
CA MET A 856 -20.02 -27.64 -5.40
C MET A 856 -19.84 -29.14 -5.10
N GLY A 857 -19.36 -29.50 -3.91
CA GLY A 857 -19.23 -30.89 -3.47
C GLY A 857 -20.58 -31.62 -3.39
N ASN A 858 -21.62 -30.91 -2.96
CA ASN A 858 -23.01 -31.39 -2.93
C ASN A 858 -23.69 -31.43 -4.31
N LYS A 859 -23.08 -30.85 -5.35
CA LYS A 859 -23.65 -30.62 -6.70
C LYS A 859 -24.84 -29.65 -6.72
N GLU A 860 -24.91 -28.75 -5.74
CA GLU A 860 -25.85 -27.62 -5.70
C GLU A 860 -25.39 -26.46 -6.60
N LYS A 861 -24.08 -26.37 -6.86
CA LYS A 861 -23.46 -25.43 -7.81
C LYS A 861 -22.43 -26.12 -8.69
N GLU A 862 -22.17 -25.53 -9.86
CA GLU A 862 -21.18 -26.01 -10.83
C GLU A 862 -20.05 -24.99 -11.04
N VAL A 863 -18.88 -25.49 -11.44
CA VAL A 863 -17.75 -24.65 -11.86
C VAL A 863 -17.94 -24.24 -13.32
N ARG A 864 -17.90 -22.94 -13.58
CA ARG A 864 -17.97 -22.34 -14.92
C ARG A 864 -16.63 -21.67 -15.26
N ARG A 865 -16.38 -21.41 -16.54
CA ARG A 865 -15.20 -20.67 -16.99
C ARG A 865 -15.57 -19.25 -17.42
N TYR A 866 -14.76 -18.28 -17.00
CA TYR A 866 -14.94 -16.87 -17.28
C TYR A 866 -13.66 -16.32 -17.92
N VAL A 867 -13.81 -15.64 -19.06
CA VAL A 867 -12.69 -15.00 -19.77
C VAL A 867 -12.64 -13.53 -19.39
N LEU A 868 -11.63 -13.15 -18.60
CA LEU A 868 -11.35 -11.76 -18.26
C LEU A 868 -10.53 -11.09 -19.35
N HIS A 869 -10.70 -9.78 -19.55
CA HIS A 869 -9.92 -8.95 -20.51
C HIS A 869 -9.32 -7.71 -19.86
#